data_AF-B4G8X3-F1
#
_entry.id   AF-B4G8X3-F1
#
_cell.length_a   1.000
_cell.length_b   1.000
_cell.length_c   1.000
_cell.angle_alpha   90.00
_cell.angle_beta   90.00
_cell.angle_gamma   90.00
#
_symmetry.space_group_name_H-M   'P 1'
#
loop_
_entity.id
_entity.type
_entity.pdbx_description
1 polymer ?
#
loop_
_entity_poly.entity_id
_entity_poly.type
_entity_poly.pdbx_seq_one_letter_code
_entity_poly.pdbx_strand_id
1 'polypeptide(L)'
;MSVLELADYSFFEIFKHLKQNCEGSAATLDEIKYDGLISFAASSERITDLLREWDANLYERLEMYVTFNPFVGGWMDIVDFEQVYTQLKNTSAKVKEFAVRSLSRAIRDTDSNKVVLRYTPQSFHSEHMETFRTVIDHLQNKVKLKALEIVLPGYSLEGLGTIKSLISLRLNVWMDIDDLVEICRLNKNLRELAYMNNETGGKRLAVIAPHCQQLRELEFKMRPDCDASEYRPLAKIPKLKHLKIAGVHEKGTLHPLLNELACKKRKVLRSLSIDDAPVDEKETQAIAQIETLTSVQCAFENPQSIGQLSQLPKLNQLVILSRHDFGSISEQVLSILKKSSEETNIQLFYSGISCTANYSDYGLLSTLPGLSSLDINGSSQTGKLKTFLNGLAFGKEPNLTHLSLESITAEETAIVSEITSLRTLECGFDETENTELLAKIPMLEELIILCVPSGGSLQPLLAALASRKSQTLKKFSLRGRMIDPLEAKELARLRSLQILKCRFADSMAIQLLSQLTELKELFLKAKEMFAKISPGIPPVVNSCKKHIIFDKSTGTLDFVRKGSKLDFPNAFDLHFIASLQNLRHVSIRGSFIWSNMQNFFYQLATWQGETLEKLRVDLSYEISSADLRELRKMNSLRTLSCRLSWVKDTEIEQLAQFPQLTTLIVGSHQTGSLKNLLENLAAKECPTLKYLSVKGDGLTPQEVAGVSAISSLKGLECAFYTTEGLNVLAKRSSIEDLVITARKCDTSLVDLLSAFANSGESKLHNLIIEGPTVNQDPFTAFDLVSQIPRLKSLTLPVIDTQGIEVLAEASHLEELRISSGPKRGSLEDLFRALSLKATPKLKKLVLEHTVIDDEEDWKLVQVDSIISLVCGFKDEERLFLLAKMTNLESLEITSEHLFPNISTQILEIFRQCRKLKTIHLGRTLCIVRHDFLISSLNILKSVRDPSTQGPLEMQISPIPYRSMRPPYQLEDEMVGIDEAYLIVTIVYENVQELVRERGRHPK
;
A
#
# COMPACT_ATOMS: atom_id res chain seq x y z
N MET A 1 6.06 24.11 18.43
CA MET A 1 6.67 23.15 19.38
C MET A 1 5.57 22.22 19.91
N SER A 2 5.43 21.01 19.35
CA SER A 2 4.41 20.06 19.81
C SER A 2 4.79 19.51 21.18
N VAL A 3 3.92 19.49 22.18
CA VAL A 3 4.22 18.94 23.52
C VAL A 3 4.94 17.58 23.46
N LEU A 4 4.64 16.76 22.45
CA LEU A 4 5.00 15.35 22.28
C LEU A 4 6.48 14.99 22.12
N GLU A 5 7.36 15.97 21.97
CA GLU A 5 8.80 15.72 21.79
C GLU A 5 9.63 16.22 22.97
N LEU A 6 9.02 16.38 24.16
CA LEU A 6 9.80 16.60 25.36
C LEU A 6 10.55 15.30 25.70
N ALA A 7 11.71 15.41 26.35
CA ALA A 7 12.37 14.24 26.91
C ALA A 7 11.48 13.62 28.01
N ASP A 8 11.55 12.31 28.19
CA ASP A 8 10.66 11.56 29.10
C ASP A 8 10.74 12.10 30.54
N TYR A 9 11.95 12.46 30.99
CA TYR A 9 12.17 13.11 32.28
C TYR A 9 11.48 14.48 32.41
N SER A 10 11.38 15.26 31.32
CA SER A 10 10.64 16.53 31.32
C SER A 10 9.14 16.31 31.44
N PHE A 11 8.62 15.23 30.84
CA PHE A 11 7.24 14.81 31.09
C PHE A 11 7.04 14.40 32.54
N PHE A 12 8.00 13.72 33.17
CA PHE A 12 7.91 13.34 34.58
C PHE A 12 7.90 14.56 35.52
N GLU A 13 8.71 15.59 35.25
CA GLU A 13 8.65 16.84 36.01
C GLU A 13 7.37 17.64 35.72
N ILE A 14 6.86 17.62 34.48
CA ILE A 14 5.54 18.19 34.16
C ILE A 14 4.44 17.44 34.90
N PHE A 15 4.44 16.11 34.90
CA PHE A 15 3.46 15.31 35.64
C PHE A 15 3.56 15.55 37.13
N LYS A 16 4.77 15.73 37.67
CA LYS A 16 4.99 16.09 39.07
C LYS A 16 4.42 17.47 39.40
N HIS A 17 4.66 18.48 38.57
CA HIS A 17 4.08 19.80 38.76
C HIS A 17 2.56 19.82 38.58
N LEU A 18 2.05 19.14 37.56
CA LEU A 18 0.62 18.99 37.34
C LEU A 18 -0.01 18.25 38.52
N LYS A 19 0.56 17.12 38.96
CA LYS A 19 0.09 16.36 40.13
C LYS A 19 0.12 17.19 41.41
N GLN A 20 1.20 17.94 41.67
CA GLN A 20 1.31 18.83 42.83
C GLN A 20 0.25 19.94 42.80
N ASN A 21 0.00 20.54 41.62
CA ASN A 21 -1.06 21.53 41.45
C ASN A 21 -2.45 20.91 41.66
N CYS A 22 -2.67 19.71 41.15
CA CYS A 22 -3.92 18.96 41.33
C CYS A 22 -4.14 18.56 42.80
N GLU A 23 -3.08 18.15 43.52
CA GLU A 23 -3.10 17.71 44.93
C GLU A 23 -3.26 18.86 45.93
N GLY A 24 -2.96 20.09 45.52
CA GLY A 24 -3.30 21.30 46.26
C GLY A 24 -4.75 21.76 46.10
N SER A 25 -5.54 21.15 45.21
CA SER A 25 -6.94 21.55 44.98
C SER A 25 -7.90 20.93 46.00
N ALA A 26 -8.97 21.65 46.34
CA ALA A 26 -10.03 21.17 47.24
C ALA A 26 -10.96 20.12 46.59
N ALA A 27 -10.75 19.77 45.31
CA ALA A 27 -11.53 18.76 44.61
C ALA A 27 -11.19 17.36 45.13
N THR A 28 -12.22 16.59 45.49
CA THR A 28 -12.07 15.25 46.06
C THR A 28 -12.20 14.12 45.03
N LEU A 29 -12.72 14.44 43.84
CA LEU A 29 -12.93 13.50 42.74
C LEU A 29 -11.78 13.59 41.75
N ASP A 30 -11.10 12.46 41.49
CA ASP A 30 -9.87 12.38 40.70
C ASP A 30 -10.07 12.90 39.26
N GLU A 31 -11.26 12.75 38.66
CA GLU A 31 -11.55 13.22 37.30
C GLU A 31 -11.61 14.74 37.15
N ILE A 32 -12.02 15.45 38.21
CA ILE A 32 -12.02 16.91 38.24
C ILE A 32 -10.66 17.41 38.75
N LYS A 33 -10.11 16.71 39.75
CA LYS A 33 -8.86 17.04 40.39
C LYS A 33 -7.69 16.96 39.41
N TYR A 34 -7.67 15.98 38.50
CA TYR A 34 -6.58 15.72 37.56
C TYR A 34 -6.96 15.97 36.08
N ASP A 35 -8.03 16.71 35.78
CA ASP A 35 -8.54 16.95 34.39
C ASP A 35 -7.44 17.40 33.39
N GLY A 36 -6.63 18.38 33.78
CA GLY A 36 -5.53 18.86 32.95
C GLY A 36 -4.45 17.80 32.70
N LEU A 37 -4.17 16.96 33.71
CA LEU A 37 -3.21 15.85 33.58
C LEU A 37 -3.78 14.74 32.69
N ILE A 38 -5.07 14.41 32.84
CA ILE A 38 -5.77 13.42 32.03
C ILE A 38 -5.75 13.83 30.56
N SER A 39 -6.17 15.06 30.25
CA SER A 39 -6.22 15.59 28.89
C SER A 39 -4.83 15.62 28.24
N PHE A 40 -3.82 15.99 29.02
CA PHE A 40 -2.44 16.01 28.58
C PHE A 40 -1.89 14.60 28.31
N ALA A 41 -2.12 13.66 29.23
CA ALA A 41 -1.70 12.27 29.06
C ALA A 41 -2.35 11.60 27.86
N ALA A 42 -3.63 11.86 27.65
CA ALA A 42 -4.41 11.24 26.60
C ALA A 42 -4.18 11.83 25.20
N SER A 43 -3.41 12.92 25.10
CA SER A 43 -3.07 13.53 23.82
C SER A 43 -2.10 12.68 22.98
N SER A 44 -1.50 11.64 23.56
CA SER A 44 -0.68 10.66 22.83
C SER A 44 -0.46 9.38 23.64
N GLU A 45 -0.37 8.27 22.90
CA GLU A 45 0.03 6.97 23.44
C GLU A 45 1.38 7.06 24.18
N ARG A 46 2.34 7.85 23.67
CA ARG A 46 3.62 8.09 24.34
C ARG A 46 3.45 8.75 25.70
N ILE A 47 2.64 9.80 25.81
CA ILE A 47 2.44 10.51 27.10
C ILE A 47 1.64 9.63 28.06
N THR A 48 0.70 8.83 27.55
CA THR A 48 -0.04 7.83 28.32
C THR A 48 0.89 6.79 28.92
N ASP A 49 1.81 6.23 28.12
CA ASP A 49 2.81 5.26 28.58
C ASP A 49 3.79 5.88 29.57
N LEU A 50 4.21 7.14 29.35
CA LEU A 50 5.06 7.88 30.28
C LEU A 50 4.36 8.17 31.61
N LEU A 51 3.06 8.49 31.62
CA LEU A 51 2.32 8.67 32.87
C LEU A 51 2.24 7.34 33.64
N ARG A 52 2.05 6.22 32.93
CA ARG A 52 2.03 4.87 33.51
C ARG A 52 3.39 4.46 34.08
N GLU A 53 4.46 4.77 33.37
CA GLU A 53 5.83 4.49 33.82
C GLU A 53 6.23 5.36 35.01
N TRP A 54 5.81 6.62 35.02
CA TRP A 54 6.12 7.57 36.08
C TRP A 54 5.39 7.28 37.40
N ASP A 55 4.08 7.03 37.35
CA ASP A 55 3.27 6.75 38.52
C ASP A 55 2.16 5.76 38.17
N ALA A 56 2.50 4.47 38.21
CA ALA A 56 1.58 3.38 37.88
C ALA A 56 0.31 3.39 38.74
N ASN A 57 0.39 3.80 40.01
CA ASN A 57 -0.76 3.84 40.92
C ASN A 57 -1.69 5.03 40.61
N LEU A 58 -1.16 6.20 40.26
CA LEU A 58 -1.97 7.32 39.77
C LEU A 58 -2.55 6.99 38.40
N TYR A 59 -1.75 6.38 37.52
CA TYR A 59 -2.21 5.93 36.22
C TYR A 59 -3.35 4.92 36.33
N GLU A 60 -3.27 3.88 37.17
CA GLU A 60 -4.38 2.93 37.37
C GLU A 60 -5.68 3.64 37.82
N ARG A 61 -5.58 4.69 38.64
CA ARG A 61 -6.76 5.50 39.02
C ARG A 61 -7.29 6.36 37.87
N LEU A 62 -6.42 6.80 36.96
CA LEU A 62 -6.75 7.70 35.84
C LEU A 62 -6.92 6.98 34.49
N GLU A 63 -6.60 5.69 34.42
CA GLU A 63 -6.43 4.91 33.19
C GLU A 63 -7.66 4.99 32.31
N MET A 64 -8.83 4.83 32.91
CA MET A 64 -10.12 4.89 32.23
C MET A 64 -10.36 6.24 31.54
N TYR A 65 -9.84 7.35 32.07
CA TYR A 65 -10.02 8.70 31.50
C TYR A 65 -8.95 9.02 30.45
N VAL A 66 -7.73 8.52 30.66
CA VAL A 66 -6.59 8.74 29.76
C VAL A 66 -6.72 7.89 28.48
N THR A 67 -7.21 6.66 28.59
CA THR A 67 -7.42 5.77 27.44
C THR A 67 -8.65 6.12 26.60
N PHE A 68 -9.53 7.00 27.09
CA PHE A 68 -10.76 7.40 26.41
C PHE A 68 -10.59 8.53 25.37
N ASN A 69 -9.74 9.52 25.66
CA ASN A 69 -9.49 10.70 24.79
C ASN A 69 -8.86 10.40 23.41
N PRO A 70 -7.96 9.40 23.24
CA PRO A 70 -7.32 9.09 21.95
C PRO A 70 -8.30 8.67 20.84
N PHE A 71 -9.47 8.13 21.22
CA PHE A 71 -10.52 7.73 20.27
C PHE A 71 -11.32 8.90 19.70
N VAL A 72 -11.20 10.08 20.31
CA VAL A 72 -11.85 11.32 19.86
C VAL A 72 -10.85 12.23 19.13
N GLY A 73 -9.54 12.14 19.46
CA GLY A 73 -8.51 13.04 18.95
C GLY A 73 -7.73 12.61 17.71
N GLY A 74 -7.69 11.30 17.38
CA GLY A 74 -6.83 10.79 16.29
C GLY A 74 -7.49 10.65 14.91
N TRP A 75 -8.82 10.76 14.82
CA TRP A 75 -9.62 10.50 13.62
C TRP A 75 -10.60 11.66 13.39
N MET A 76 -10.09 12.89 13.32
CA MET A 76 -10.91 14.12 13.34
C MET A 76 -11.94 14.23 12.19
N ASP A 77 -11.85 13.40 11.15
CA ASP A 77 -12.82 13.35 10.05
C ASP A 77 -13.87 12.25 10.19
N ILE A 78 -13.72 11.28 11.09
CA ILE A 78 -14.67 10.17 11.28
C ILE A 78 -14.97 9.99 12.78
N VAL A 79 -16.16 10.42 13.19
CA VAL A 79 -16.67 10.17 14.54
C VAL A 79 -17.52 8.90 14.52
N ASP A 80 -17.01 7.80 15.08
CA ASP A 80 -17.77 6.55 15.28
C ASP A 80 -18.37 6.49 16.69
N PHE A 81 -19.66 6.80 16.79
CA PHE A 81 -20.36 6.83 18.06
C PHE A 81 -20.60 5.45 18.68
N GLU A 82 -20.52 4.35 17.92
CA GLU A 82 -20.71 2.99 18.45
C GLU A 82 -19.45 2.54 19.18
N GLN A 83 -18.30 2.91 18.64
CA GLN A 83 -17.02 2.77 19.33
C GLN A 83 -16.99 3.59 20.62
N VAL A 84 -17.38 4.88 20.54
CA VAL A 84 -17.48 5.77 21.72
C VAL A 84 -18.43 5.17 22.77
N TYR A 85 -19.60 4.67 22.36
CA TYR A 85 -20.56 4.05 23.27
C TYR A 85 -20.06 2.74 23.90
N THR A 86 -19.49 1.83 23.10
CA THR A 86 -19.03 0.53 23.59
C THR A 86 -17.98 0.68 24.69
N GLN A 87 -17.17 1.73 24.59
CA GLN A 87 -16.18 2.10 25.58
C GLN A 87 -16.80 2.76 26.82
N LEU A 88 -17.89 3.52 26.66
CA LEU A 88 -18.56 4.24 27.77
C LEU A 88 -19.66 3.46 28.50
N LYS A 89 -20.21 2.38 27.93
CA LYS A 89 -21.46 1.76 28.42
C LYS A 89 -21.40 1.27 29.88
N ASN A 90 -20.22 0.90 30.37
CA ASN A 90 -20.00 0.40 31.74
C ASN A 90 -19.32 1.44 32.65
N THR A 91 -19.24 2.70 32.21
CA THR A 91 -18.57 3.79 32.94
C THR A 91 -19.58 4.67 33.70
N SER A 92 -19.09 5.44 34.67
CA SER A 92 -19.96 6.31 35.48
C SER A 92 -20.53 7.48 34.67
N ALA A 93 -21.66 8.04 35.12
CA ALA A 93 -22.32 9.17 34.43
C ALA A 93 -21.39 10.38 34.23
N LYS A 94 -20.47 10.62 35.18
CA LYS A 94 -19.48 11.71 35.11
C LYS A 94 -18.44 11.49 34.00
N VAL A 95 -18.05 10.25 33.75
CA VAL A 95 -17.13 9.87 32.66
C VAL A 95 -17.80 10.11 31.31
N LYS A 96 -19.08 9.71 31.19
CA LYS A 96 -19.89 9.95 29.99
C LYS A 96 -20.02 11.45 29.68
N GLU A 97 -20.24 12.28 30.69
CA GLU A 97 -20.34 13.74 30.52
C GLU A 97 -19.02 14.37 30.07
N PHE A 98 -17.89 13.93 30.64
CA PHE A 98 -16.56 14.37 30.22
C PHE A 98 -16.26 14.02 28.75
N ALA A 99 -16.57 12.79 28.36
CA ALA A 99 -16.40 12.30 26.99
C ALA A 99 -17.13 13.17 25.95
N VAL A 100 -18.40 13.51 26.23
CA VAL A 100 -19.23 14.36 25.36
C VAL A 100 -18.66 15.78 25.24
N ARG A 101 -18.17 16.36 26.35
CA ARG A 101 -17.55 17.69 26.35
C ARG A 101 -16.26 17.72 25.54
N SER A 102 -15.43 16.68 25.64
CA SER A 102 -14.18 16.56 24.89
C SER A 102 -14.43 16.41 23.39
N LEU A 103 -15.41 15.60 23.00
CA LEU A 103 -15.83 15.44 21.61
C LEU A 103 -16.38 16.72 20.99
N SER A 104 -17.16 17.48 21.76
CA SER A 104 -17.67 18.79 21.34
C SER A 104 -16.55 19.82 21.11
N ARG A 105 -15.50 19.79 21.95
CA ARG A 105 -14.33 20.65 21.78
C ARG A 105 -13.53 20.28 20.53
N ALA A 106 -13.29 18.99 20.30
CA ALA A 106 -12.54 18.51 19.13
C ALA A 106 -13.20 18.94 17.81
N ILE A 107 -14.53 18.82 17.70
CA ILE A 107 -15.28 19.17 16.48
C ILE A 107 -15.30 20.67 16.20
N ARG A 108 -15.32 21.50 17.25
CA ARG A 108 -15.24 22.95 17.11
C ARG A 108 -13.87 23.41 16.62
N ASP A 109 -12.82 22.79 17.12
CA ASP A 109 -11.45 23.29 16.96
C ASP A 109 -10.74 22.66 15.73
N THR A 110 -11.35 21.70 15.03
CA THR A 110 -10.82 21.11 13.80
C THR A 110 -10.96 22.04 12.58
N ASP A 111 -9.88 22.17 11.80
CA ASP A 111 -9.85 22.89 10.52
C ASP A 111 -10.38 22.09 9.31
N SER A 112 -10.74 20.81 9.49
CA SER A 112 -11.07 19.91 8.38
C SER A 112 -12.24 20.38 7.52
N ASN A 113 -12.12 20.22 6.20
CA ASN A 113 -13.16 20.52 5.22
C ASN A 113 -14.15 19.36 5.01
N LYS A 114 -13.88 18.18 5.61
CA LYS A 114 -14.73 16.99 5.54
C LYS A 114 -15.03 16.45 6.94
N VAL A 115 -16.30 16.15 7.20
CA VAL A 115 -16.71 15.51 8.45
C VAL A 115 -17.58 14.29 8.12
N VAL A 116 -17.29 13.18 8.79
CA VAL A 116 -18.03 11.92 8.73
C VAL A 116 -18.50 11.57 10.14
N LEU A 117 -19.81 11.42 10.32
CA LEU A 117 -20.44 10.99 11.56
C LEU A 117 -21.04 9.61 11.32
N ARG A 118 -20.67 8.60 12.12
CA ARG A 118 -21.16 7.21 11.98
C ARG A 118 -21.67 6.68 13.29
N TYR A 119 -22.80 5.97 13.23
CA TYR A 119 -23.34 5.23 14.35
C TYR A 119 -24.31 4.16 13.84
N THR A 120 -23.95 2.89 13.99
CA THR A 120 -24.76 1.76 13.53
C THR A 120 -24.95 0.72 14.63
N PRO A 121 -25.47 1.12 15.81
CA PRO A 121 -25.46 0.25 16.97
C PRO A 121 -26.41 -0.95 16.82
N GLN A 122 -26.09 -2.05 17.49
CA GLN A 122 -26.97 -3.23 17.58
C GLN A 122 -28.29 -2.96 18.34
N SER A 123 -28.37 -1.87 19.11
CA SER A 123 -29.55 -1.47 19.89
C SER A 123 -29.71 0.06 19.95
N PHE A 124 -30.97 0.53 20.03
CA PHE A 124 -31.28 1.96 20.12
C PHE A 124 -31.00 2.53 21.52
N HIS A 125 -30.35 3.68 21.58
CA HIS A 125 -29.89 4.34 22.81
C HIS A 125 -30.21 5.84 22.76
N SER A 126 -31.33 6.24 23.38
CA SER A 126 -31.83 7.63 23.36
C SER A 126 -30.92 8.64 24.05
N GLU A 127 -30.03 8.18 24.94
CA GLU A 127 -29.08 9.01 25.68
C GLU A 127 -28.03 9.70 24.80
N HIS A 128 -27.89 9.31 23.53
CA HIS A 128 -26.93 9.91 22.59
C HIS A 128 -27.48 11.10 21.79
N MET A 129 -28.79 11.36 21.85
CA MET A 129 -29.42 12.45 21.09
C MET A 129 -28.88 13.83 21.50
N GLU A 130 -28.62 14.04 22.79
CA GLU A 130 -28.06 15.31 23.30
C GLU A 130 -26.62 15.53 22.82
N THR A 131 -25.83 14.46 22.76
CA THR A 131 -24.49 14.46 22.17
C THR A 131 -24.55 14.83 20.70
N PHE A 132 -25.45 14.21 19.92
CA PHE A 132 -25.58 14.54 18.50
C PHE A 132 -25.98 16.00 18.27
N ARG A 133 -26.95 16.52 19.03
CA ARG A 133 -27.37 17.91 18.94
C ARG A 133 -26.20 18.86 19.17
N THR A 134 -25.42 18.60 20.22
CA THR A 134 -24.24 19.39 20.54
C THR A 134 -23.21 19.38 19.41
N VAL A 135 -22.99 18.22 18.77
CA VAL A 135 -22.09 18.11 17.61
C VAL A 135 -22.60 18.92 16.41
N ILE A 136 -23.89 18.83 16.10
CA ILE A 136 -24.49 19.56 14.97
C ILE A 136 -24.37 21.07 15.16
N ASP A 137 -24.66 21.60 16.36
CA ASP A 137 -24.55 23.05 16.65
C ASP A 137 -23.14 23.60 16.36
N HIS A 138 -22.10 22.80 16.59
CA HIS A 138 -20.73 23.18 16.26
C HIS A 138 -20.44 23.14 14.76
N LEU A 139 -20.99 22.16 14.02
CA LEU A 139 -20.84 22.06 12.57
C LEU A 139 -21.48 23.23 11.82
N GLN A 140 -22.57 23.81 12.35
CA GLN A 140 -23.24 24.96 11.76
C GLN A 140 -22.33 26.20 11.66
N ASN A 141 -21.41 26.36 12.59
CA ASN A 141 -20.50 27.51 12.66
C ASN A 141 -19.26 27.33 11.77
N LYS A 142 -19.12 26.19 11.09
CA LYS A 142 -17.91 25.81 10.37
C LYS A 142 -17.92 26.24 8.91
N VAL A 143 -17.39 27.43 8.64
CA VAL A 143 -17.42 28.08 7.31
C VAL A 143 -16.62 27.33 6.23
N LYS A 144 -15.57 26.57 6.62
CA LYS A 144 -14.71 25.80 5.70
C LYS A 144 -15.28 24.43 5.30
N LEU A 145 -16.40 23.97 5.89
CA LEU A 145 -16.95 22.65 5.64
C LEU A 145 -17.43 22.51 4.18
N LYS A 146 -16.88 21.54 3.44
CA LYS A 146 -17.20 21.24 2.03
C LYS A 146 -17.84 19.88 1.84
N ALA A 147 -17.53 18.90 2.68
CA ALA A 147 -18.08 17.56 2.60
C ALA A 147 -18.63 17.10 3.95
N LEU A 148 -19.84 16.57 3.95
CA LEU A 148 -20.48 16.06 5.16
C LEU A 148 -21.11 14.69 4.88
N GLU A 149 -20.70 13.69 5.67
CA GLU A 149 -21.28 12.35 5.65
C GLU A 149 -21.87 12.07 7.03
N ILE A 150 -23.14 11.69 7.10
CA ILE A 150 -23.83 11.33 8.34
C ILE A 150 -24.49 9.99 8.12
N VAL A 151 -24.10 8.99 8.91
CA VAL A 151 -24.63 7.63 8.87
C VAL A 151 -25.12 7.28 10.28
N LEU A 152 -26.39 7.55 10.54
CA LEU A 152 -27.08 7.37 11.82
C LEU A 152 -28.46 6.72 11.57
N PRO A 153 -28.54 5.49 11.02
CA PRO A 153 -29.83 4.83 10.77
C PRO A 153 -30.65 4.71 12.06
N GLY A 154 -31.93 5.08 12.00
CA GLY A 154 -32.87 5.00 13.12
C GLY A 154 -32.83 6.18 14.11
N TYR A 155 -31.98 7.20 13.89
CA TYR A 155 -31.90 8.39 14.75
C TYR A 155 -32.29 9.65 13.99
N SER A 156 -32.99 10.57 14.66
CA SER A 156 -33.33 11.90 14.12
C SER A 156 -32.32 12.97 14.50
N LEU A 157 -32.06 13.89 13.57
CA LEU A 157 -31.24 15.08 13.83
C LEU A 157 -31.97 16.36 13.42
N GLU A 158 -31.96 17.33 14.34
CA GLU A 158 -32.45 18.69 14.10
C GLU A 158 -31.29 19.63 13.77
N GLY A 159 -31.57 20.71 13.02
CA GLY A 159 -30.61 21.81 12.83
C GLY A 159 -29.60 21.60 11.70
N LEU A 160 -29.68 20.53 10.92
CA LEU A 160 -28.82 20.35 9.73
C LEU A 160 -29.11 21.41 8.65
N GLY A 161 -30.33 21.96 8.63
CA GLY A 161 -30.82 22.98 7.70
C GLY A 161 -29.95 24.23 7.56
N THR A 162 -29.15 24.57 8.58
CA THR A 162 -28.42 25.85 8.63
C THR A 162 -27.00 25.78 8.09
N ILE A 163 -26.50 24.59 7.75
CA ILE A 163 -25.13 24.36 7.28
C ILE A 163 -24.95 24.89 5.85
N LYS A 164 -23.85 25.61 5.60
CA LYS A 164 -23.56 26.31 4.33
C LYS A 164 -22.24 25.81 3.72
N SER A 165 -22.00 26.17 2.46
CA SER A 165 -20.77 25.93 1.69
C SER A 165 -20.45 24.48 1.25
N LEU A 166 -21.39 23.54 1.39
CA LEU A 166 -21.22 22.14 1.01
C LEU A 166 -21.13 21.92 -0.52
N ILE A 167 -20.28 20.98 -0.91
CA ILE A 167 -20.07 20.45 -2.27
C ILE A 167 -20.52 18.99 -2.36
N SER A 168 -20.31 18.20 -1.30
CA SER A 168 -20.71 16.80 -1.21
C SER A 168 -21.47 16.55 0.09
N LEU A 169 -22.62 15.90 0.01
CA LEU A 169 -23.46 15.59 1.16
C LEU A 169 -23.94 14.14 1.08
N ARG A 170 -23.68 13.34 2.11
CA ARG A 170 -24.17 11.96 2.22
C ARG A 170 -24.91 11.80 3.55
N LEU A 171 -26.16 11.38 3.50
CA LEU A 171 -27.05 11.30 4.65
C LEU A 171 -27.73 9.94 4.70
N ASN A 172 -27.61 9.26 5.83
CA ASN A 172 -28.40 8.10 6.22
C ASN A 172 -28.86 8.31 7.65
N VAL A 173 -29.75 9.29 7.85
CA VAL A 173 -30.24 9.75 9.15
C VAL A 173 -31.71 10.18 9.02
N TRP A 174 -32.48 10.12 10.09
CA TRP A 174 -33.84 10.66 10.09
C TRP A 174 -33.79 12.19 10.14
N MET A 175 -34.40 12.86 9.16
CA MET A 175 -34.56 14.31 9.17
C MET A 175 -35.86 14.77 8.50
N ASP A 176 -36.28 16.01 8.79
CA ASP A 176 -37.37 16.66 8.05
C ASP A 176 -36.90 16.98 6.61
N ILE A 177 -37.78 16.80 5.65
CA ILE A 177 -37.48 17.12 4.26
C ILE A 177 -37.33 18.62 4.01
N ASP A 178 -38.02 19.46 4.78
CA ASP A 178 -37.89 20.91 4.65
C ASP A 178 -36.50 21.37 5.10
N ASP A 179 -35.86 20.66 6.04
CA ASP A 179 -34.45 20.88 6.38
C ASP A 179 -33.53 20.51 5.21
N LEU A 180 -33.79 19.39 4.51
CA LEU A 180 -33.00 19.01 3.34
C LEU A 180 -33.17 20.01 2.18
N VAL A 181 -34.38 20.54 1.99
CA VAL A 181 -34.66 21.62 1.03
C VAL A 181 -33.86 22.87 1.38
N GLU A 182 -33.82 23.24 2.66
CA GLU A 182 -33.05 24.39 3.13
C GLU A 182 -31.55 24.18 2.94
N ILE A 183 -31.03 22.98 3.21
CA ILE A 183 -29.64 22.61 2.90
C ILE A 183 -29.36 22.80 1.42
N CYS A 184 -30.20 22.26 0.53
CA CYS A 184 -30.02 22.41 -0.92
C CYS A 184 -30.08 23.89 -1.35
N ARG A 185 -30.94 24.69 -0.71
CA ARG A 185 -31.10 26.13 -0.99
C ARG A 185 -29.87 26.95 -0.57
N LEU A 186 -29.30 26.65 0.59
CA LEU A 186 -28.12 27.33 1.13
C LEU A 186 -26.83 26.89 0.43
N ASN A 187 -26.79 25.65 -0.08
CA ASN A 187 -25.59 25.04 -0.68
C ASN A 187 -25.67 25.02 -2.21
N LYS A 188 -25.67 26.20 -2.84
CA LYS A 188 -25.79 26.35 -4.31
C LYS A 188 -24.70 25.66 -5.14
N ASN A 189 -23.57 25.30 -4.52
CA ASN A 189 -22.45 24.61 -5.15
C ASN A 189 -22.48 23.08 -4.96
N LEU A 190 -23.53 22.52 -4.37
CA LEU A 190 -23.66 21.09 -4.14
C LEU A 190 -23.63 20.31 -5.47
N ARG A 191 -22.67 19.38 -5.58
CA ARG A 191 -22.42 18.55 -6.77
C ARG A 191 -22.82 17.09 -6.55
N GLU A 192 -22.72 16.61 -5.32
CA GLU A 192 -23.01 15.24 -4.93
C GLU A 192 -23.99 15.25 -3.75
N LEU A 193 -25.06 14.48 -3.88
CA LEU A 193 -26.05 14.28 -2.82
C LEU A 193 -26.41 12.79 -2.74
N ALA A 194 -26.17 12.16 -1.59
CA ALA A 194 -26.68 10.84 -1.28
C ALA A 194 -27.66 10.93 -0.10
N TYR A 195 -28.88 10.42 -0.27
CA TYR A 195 -29.92 10.38 0.76
C TYR A 195 -30.46 8.96 0.94
N MET A 196 -29.85 8.21 1.85
CA MET A 196 -30.06 6.76 2.01
C MET A 196 -31.03 6.37 3.13
N ASN A 197 -31.56 7.35 3.88
CA ASN A 197 -32.60 7.08 4.87
C ASN A 197 -33.95 6.87 4.15
N ASN A 198 -34.55 5.70 4.34
CA ASN A 198 -35.82 5.32 3.73
C ASN A 198 -37.02 5.42 4.68
N GLU A 199 -36.79 5.70 5.97
CA GLU A 199 -37.85 5.90 6.96
C GLU A 199 -38.45 7.30 6.83
N THR A 200 -37.60 8.28 6.55
CA THR A 200 -37.96 9.69 6.46
C THR A 200 -37.34 10.37 5.26
N GLY A 201 -37.83 10.01 4.08
CA GLY A 201 -37.74 10.84 2.87
C GLY A 201 -39.12 11.14 2.29
N GLY A 202 -40.17 11.01 3.12
CA GLY A 202 -41.55 10.87 2.66
C GLY A 202 -42.03 11.97 1.72
N LYS A 203 -42.84 11.62 0.71
CA LYS A 203 -43.64 12.41 -0.26
C LYS A 203 -42.95 13.56 -1.04
N ARG A 204 -41.84 14.12 -0.56
CA ARG A 204 -41.33 15.44 -0.94
C ARG A 204 -39.83 15.45 -1.23
N LEU A 205 -39.13 14.31 -1.30
CA LEU A 205 -37.72 14.32 -1.72
C LEU A 205 -37.54 15.08 -3.04
N ALA A 206 -38.47 14.92 -3.97
CA ALA A 206 -38.46 15.62 -5.24
C ALA A 206 -38.56 17.16 -5.15
N VAL A 207 -38.97 17.71 -4.01
CA VAL A 207 -39.05 19.15 -3.75
C VAL A 207 -37.66 19.79 -3.71
N ILE A 208 -36.58 19.02 -3.52
CA ILE A 208 -35.21 19.56 -3.61
C ILE A 208 -34.83 19.97 -5.05
N ALA A 209 -35.51 19.41 -6.06
CA ALA A 209 -35.10 19.54 -7.46
C ALA A 209 -34.87 20.99 -7.95
N PRO A 210 -35.73 21.99 -7.61
CA PRO A 210 -35.51 23.39 -8.00
C PRO A 210 -34.26 24.03 -7.36
N HIS A 211 -33.80 23.49 -6.24
CA HIS A 211 -32.67 24.02 -5.48
C HIS A 211 -31.32 23.42 -5.92
N CYS A 212 -31.34 22.26 -6.58
CA CYS A 212 -30.15 21.50 -6.99
C CYS A 212 -29.60 21.87 -8.37
N GLN A 213 -29.23 23.13 -8.61
CA GLN A 213 -28.81 23.59 -9.96
C GLN A 213 -27.43 23.07 -10.44
N GLN A 214 -26.52 22.74 -9.51
CA GLN A 214 -25.17 22.25 -9.83
C GLN A 214 -24.98 20.74 -9.61
N LEU A 215 -26.04 20.07 -9.15
CA LEU A 215 -25.99 18.66 -8.76
C LEU A 215 -25.71 17.77 -9.97
N ARG A 216 -24.65 16.95 -9.86
CA ARG A 216 -24.16 16.02 -10.90
C ARG A 216 -24.45 14.57 -10.54
N GLU A 217 -24.41 14.25 -9.26
CA GLU A 217 -24.63 12.91 -8.73
C GLU A 217 -25.74 12.96 -7.69
N LEU A 218 -26.76 12.14 -7.90
CA LEU A 218 -27.86 11.95 -6.96
C LEU A 218 -28.00 10.46 -6.68
N GLU A 219 -27.83 10.10 -5.42
CA GLU A 219 -28.09 8.77 -4.88
C GLU A 219 -29.21 8.88 -3.84
N PHE A 220 -30.23 8.04 -3.91
CA PHE A 220 -31.24 8.02 -2.85
C PHE A 220 -31.88 6.65 -2.68
N LYS A 221 -32.39 6.39 -1.47
CA LYS A 221 -33.16 5.19 -1.16
C LYS A 221 -34.64 5.52 -1.04
N MET A 222 -35.47 4.86 -1.85
CA MET A 222 -36.92 4.97 -1.81
C MET A 222 -37.47 4.42 -0.51
N ARG A 223 -38.54 5.07 -0.02
CA ARG A 223 -39.32 4.63 1.13
C ARG A 223 -40.04 3.31 0.80
N PRO A 224 -40.21 2.39 1.77
CA PRO A 224 -41.11 1.26 1.61
C PRO A 224 -42.52 1.72 1.20
N ASP A 225 -43.18 0.99 0.30
CA ASP A 225 -44.57 1.25 -0.10
C ASP A 225 -44.84 2.65 -0.70
N CYS A 226 -43.84 3.29 -1.35
CA CYS A 226 -44.05 4.56 -2.04
C CYS A 226 -44.41 4.38 -3.53
N ASP A 227 -45.29 5.27 -4.03
CA ASP A 227 -45.47 5.51 -5.45
C ASP A 227 -44.25 6.29 -5.98
N ALA A 228 -43.43 5.64 -6.81
CA ALA A 228 -42.21 6.26 -7.31
C ALA A 228 -42.48 7.42 -8.31
N SER A 229 -43.73 7.65 -8.71
CA SER A 229 -44.11 8.81 -9.53
C SER A 229 -43.91 10.12 -8.77
N GLU A 230 -43.91 10.07 -7.44
CA GLU A 230 -43.57 11.20 -6.55
C GLU A 230 -42.18 11.77 -6.84
N TYR A 231 -41.25 10.96 -7.36
CA TYR A 231 -39.89 11.39 -7.68
C TYR A 231 -39.75 12.10 -9.03
N ARG A 232 -40.81 12.15 -9.86
CA ARG A 232 -40.80 12.79 -11.19
C ARG A 232 -40.11 14.17 -11.23
N PRO A 233 -40.33 15.09 -10.27
CA PRO A 233 -39.65 16.39 -10.28
C PRO A 233 -38.13 16.33 -10.22
N LEU A 234 -37.50 15.25 -9.74
CA LEU A 234 -36.04 15.06 -9.76
C LEU A 234 -35.47 15.06 -11.17
N ALA A 235 -36.28 14.70 -12.17
CA ALA A 235 -35.89 14.90 -13.56
C ALA A 235 -35.59 16.38 -13.84
N LYS A 236 -36.14 17.38 -13.15
CA LYS A 236 -35.87 18.79 -13.48
C LYS A 236 -34.45 19.28 -13.13
N ILE A 237 -33.63 18.44 -12.48
CA ILE A 237 -32.25 18.76 -12.13
C ILE A 237 -31.40 18.90 -13.41
N PRO A 238 -30.79 20.08 -13.69
CA PRO A 238 -30.27 20.39 -15.02
C PRO A 238 -28.92 19.76 -15.35
N LYS A 239 -28.08 19.42 -14.36
CA LYS A 239 -26.70 18.92 -14.56
C LYS A 239 -26.49 17.46 -14.11
N LEU A 240 -27.58 16.74 -13.85
CA LEU A 240 -27.53 15.36 -13.32
C LEU A 240 -26.94 14.38 -14.35
N LYS A 241 -25.76 13.83 -14.05
CA LYS A 241 -25.02 12.88 -14.88
C LYS A 241 -25.13 11.44 -14.40
N HIS A 242 -25.18 11.25 -13.07
CA HIS A 242 -25.23 9.94 -12.43
C HIS A 242 -26.43 9.91 -11.49
N LEU A 243 -27.32 8.95 -11.71
CA LEU A 243 -28.51 8.74 -10.89
C LEU A 243 -28.50 7.33 -10.35
N LYS A 244 -28.53 7.20 -9.03
CA LYS A 244 -28.64 5.92 -8.34
C LYS A 244 -29.88 5.91 -7.45
N ILE A 245 -30.73 4.92 -7.66
CA ILE A 245 -32.00 4.75 -6.96
C ILE A 245 -31.93 3.39 -6.27
N ALA A 246 -32.09 3.37 -4.96
CA ALA A 246 -32.19 2.14 -4.17
C ALA A 246 -33.61 2.02 -3.58
N GLY A 247 -33.97 0.86 -3.04
CA GLY A 247 -35.27 0.61 -2.41
C GLY A 247 -36.35 0.03 -3.34
N VAL A 248 -37.45 -0.41 -2.71
CA VAL A 248 -38.57 -1.10 -3.37
C VAL A 248 -39.66 -0.10 -3.75
N HIS A 249 -40.28 -0.28 -4.92
CA HIS A 249 -41.38 0.55 -5.43
C HIS A 249 -42.48 -0.33 -6.07
N GLU A 250 -43.68 0.23 -6.20
CA GLU A 250 -44.75 -0.39 -6.99
C GLU A 250 -44.39 -0.39 -8.48
N LYS A 251 -44.65 -1.49 -9.17
CA LYS A 251 -44.32 -1.67 -10.58
C LYS A 251 -44.91 -0.57 -11.46
N GLY A 252 -44.09 -0.02 -12.36
CA GLY A 252 -44.51 1.02 -13.32
C GLY A 252 -44.57 2.43 -12.73
N THR A 253 -44.37 2.58 -11.42
CA THR A 253 -44.42 3.90 -10.79
C THR A 253 -43.16 4.74 -11.03
N LEU A 254 -42.01 4.16 -11.40
CA LEU A 254 -40.82 4.95 -11.80
C LEU A 254 -40.98 5.54 -13.20
N HIS A 255 -41.92 5.04 -14.01
CA HIS A 255 -42.08 5.47 -15.41
C HIS A 255 -42.17 6.99 -15.58
N PRO A 256 -42.93 7.77 -14.77
CA PRO A 256 -43.02 9.22 -14.92
C PRO A 256 -41.68 9.95 -14.71
N LEU A 257 -40.82 9.47 -13.82
CA LEU A 257 -39.46 10.02 -13.63
C LEU A 257 -38.58 9.71 -14.85
N LEU A 258 -38.56 8.44 -15.27
CA LEU A 258 -37.73 7.98 -16.39
C LEU A 258 -38.16 8.65 -17.71
N ASN A 259 -39.46 8.78 -17.95
CA ASN A 259 -40.00 9.44 -19.13
C ASN A 259 -39.64 10.93 -19.15
N GLU A 260 -39.71 11.62 -18.01
CA GLU A 260 -39.31 13.03 -17.92
C GLU A 260 -37.79 13.21 -18.15
N LEU A 261 -36.96 12.26 -17.70
CA LEU A 261 -35.52 12.23 -18.01
C LEU A 261 -35.26 12.02 -19.51
N ALA A 262 -36.05 11.18 -20.16
CA ALA A 262 -35.98 10.92 -21.59
C ALA A 262 -36.43 12.13 -22.44
N CYS A 263 -37.48 12.86 -22.04
CA CYS A 263 -38.00 14.01 -22.76
C CYS A 263 -37.21 15.32 -22.57
N LYS A 264 -36.12 15.31 -21.79
CA LYS A 264 -35.30 16.51 -21.57
C LYS A 264 -34.72 17.07 -22.87
N LYS A 265 -34.89 18.38 -23.07
CA LYS A 265 -34.24 19.15 -24.16
C LYS A 265 -32.71 19.07 -24.12
N ARG A 266 -32.10 18.93 -22.93
CA ARG A 266 -30.66 18.75 -22.72
C ARG A 266 -30.44 17.45 -21.95
N LYS A 267 -30.25 16.35 -22.68
CA LYS A 267 -29.90 15.04 -22.10
C LYS A 267 -28.43 15.09 -21.64
N VAL A 268 -28.19 14.85 -20.35
CA VAL A 268 -26.84 14.85 -19.74
C VAL A 268 -26.55 13.60 -18.89
N LEU A 269 -27.57 12.75 -18.69
CA LEU A 269 -27.49 11.54 -17.87
C LEU A 269 -26.66 10.47 -18.60
N ARG A 270 -25.61 9.98 -17.96
CA ARG A 270 -24.68 8.97 -18.51
C ARG A 270 -24.78 7.62 -17.82
N SER A 271 -25.09 7.62 -16.53
CA SER A 271 -25.21 6.41 -15.73
C SER A 271 -26.52 6.41 -14.96
N LEU A 272 -27.22 5.29 -15.05
CA LEU A 272 -28.43 5.01 -14.29
C LEU A 272 -28.24 3.68 -13.57
N SER A 273 -28.42 3.69 -12.25
CA SER A 273 -28.43 2.51 -11.39
C SER A 273 -29.75 2.46 -10.62
N ILE A 274 -30.46 1.33 -10.71
CA ILE A 274 -31.68 1.04 -9.97
C ILE A 274 -31.44 -0.29 -9.25
N ASP A 275 -31.23 -0.19 -7.94
CA ASP A 275 -30.94 -1.29 -7.04
C ASP A 275 -32.20 -1.68 -6.24
N ASP A 276 -32.21 -2.89 -5.66
CA ASP A 276 -33.27 -3.46 -4.81
C ASP A 276 -34.64 -3.76 -5.45
N ALA A 277 -34.96 -3.24 -6.63
CA ALA A 277 -36.25 -3.47 -7.29
C ALA A 277 -36.14 -3.64 -8.82
N PRO A 278 -36.93 -4.57 -9.42
CA PRO A 278 -36.98 -4.74 -10.86
C PRO A 278 -37.80 -3.64 -11.55
N VAL A 279 -37.37 -3.20 -12.73
CA VAL A 279 -38.12 -2.29 -13.60
C VAL A 279 -39.09 -3.02 -14.51
N ASP A 280 -40.26 -2.44 -14.75
CA ASP A 280 -41.28 -2.97 -15.65
C ASP A 280 -40.99 -2.62 -17.13
N GLU A 281 -41.86 -3.09 -18.04
CA GLU A 281 -41.69 -2.85 -19.48
C GLU A 281 -41.82 -1.37 -19.87
N LYS A 282 -42.69 -0.60 -19.20
CA LYS A 282 -42.87 0.83 -19.48
C LYS A 282 -41.69 1.65 -18.98
N GLU A 283 -41.14 1.28 -17.83
CA GLU A 283 -39.94 1.86 -17.23
C GLU A 283 -38.71 1.57 -18.09
N THR A 284 -38.56 0.32 -18.53
CA THR A 284 -37.47 -0.07 -19.42
C THR A 284 -37.53 0.68 -20.75
N GLN A 285 -38.73 0.87 -21.31
CA GLN A 285 -38.91 1.64 -22.54
C GLN A 285 -38.56 3.12 -22.33
N ALA A 286 -38.86 3.68 -21.16
CA ALA A 286 -38.47 5.04 -20.83
C ALA A 286 -36.93 5.17 -20.68
N ILE A 287 -36.25 4.18 -20.06
CA ILE A 287 -34.79 4.12 -19.98
C ILE A 287 -34.17 4.10 -21.38
N ALA A 288 -34.70 3.27 -22.27
CA ALA A 288 -34.23 3.13 -23.65
C ALA A 288 -34.29 4.44 -24.48
N GLN A 289 -35.10 5.41 -24.07
CA GLN A 289 -35.22 6.72 -24.74
C GLN A 289 -34.20 7.76 -24.22
N ILE A 290 -33.39 7.42 -23.22
CA ILE A 290 -32.32 8.26 -22.69
C ILE A 290 -31.02 7.98 -23.47
N GLU A 291 -30.96 8.45 -24.73
CA GLU A 291 -29.86 8.21 -25.70
C GLU A 291 -28.43 8.54 -25.20
N THR A 292 -28.28 9.27 -24.09
CA THR A 292 -26.98 9.64 -23.52
C THR A 292 -26.41 8.61 -22.54
N LEU A 293 -27.17 7.58 -22.19
CA LEU A 293 -26.72 6.53 -21.27
C LEU A 293 -25.59 5.71 -21.88
N THR A 294 -24.52 5.55 -21.12
CA THR A 294 -23.39 4.66 -21.41
C THR A 294 -23.35 3.46 -20.47
N SER A 295 -23.92 3.62 -19.26
CA SER A 295 -23.94 2.61 -18.21
C SER A 295 -25.35 2.46 -17.65
N VAL A 296 -25.87 1.24 -17.68
CA VAL A 296 -27.18 0.87 -17.10
C VAL A 296 -26.98 -0.31 -16.16
N GLN A 297 -27.41 -0.13 -14.91
CA GLN A 297 -27.43 -1.18 -13.89
C GLN A 297 -28.84 -1.28 -13.31
N CYS A 298 -29.58 -2.33 -13.68
CA CYS A 298 -30.96 -2.50 -13.20
C CYS A 298 -31.29 -3.98 -13.04
N ALA A 299 -32.24 -4.29 -12.16
CA ALA A 299 -33.02 -5.52 -12.27
C ALA A 299 -34.20 -5.27 -13.23
N PHE A 300 -34.59 -6.25 -14.04
CA PHE A 300 -35.76 -6.17 -14.93
C PHE A 300 -36.85 -7.12 -14.44
N GLU A 301 -38.13 -6.79 -14.61
CA GLU A 301 -39.24 -7.69 -14.27
C GLU A 301 -39.47 -8.68 -15.40
N ASN A 302 -39.63 -8.16 -16.62
CA ASN A 302 -39.85 -8.95 -17.82
C ASN A 302 -38.52 -9.08 -18.58
N PRO A 303 -37.97 -10.29 -18.73
CA PRO A 303 -36.80 -10.55 -19.57
C PRO A 303 -36.87 -9.89 -20.95
N GLN A 304 -38.05 -9.87 -21.58
CA GLN A 304 -38.27 -9.33 -22.92
C GLN A 304 -38.07 -7.81 -23.00
N SER A 305 -38.31 -7.09 -21.89
CA SER A 305 -38.15 -5.63 -21.85
C SER A 305 -36.71 -5.18 -22.04
N ILE A 306 -35.74 -6.02 -21.65
CA ILE A 306 -34.29 -5.72 -21.76
C ILE A 306 -33.93 -5.34 -23.21
N GLY A 307 -34.55 -5.95 -24.21
CA GLY A 307 -34.23 -5.72 -25.62
C GLY A 307 -34.53 -4.31 -26.09
N GLN A 308 -35.38 -3.57 -25.37
CA GLN A 308 -35.65 -2.17 -25.64
C GLN A 308 -34.38 -1.32 -25.47
N LEU A 309 -33.45 -1.72 -24.60
CA LEU A 309 -32.16 -1.03 -24.40
C LEU A 309 -31.27 -1.06 -25.65
N SER A 310 -31.59 -1.86 -26.66
CA SER A 310 -30.91 -1.83 -27.97
C SER A 310 -31.07 -0.50 -28.70
N GLN A 311 -32.00 0.34 -28.25
CA GLN A 311 -32.21 1.70 -28.76
C GLN A 311 -31.13 2.68 -28.23
N LEU A 312 -30.32 2.30 -27.25
CA LEU A 312 -29.27 3.14 -26.67
C LEU A 312 -27.98 3.08 -27.51
N PRO A 313 -27.62 4.15 -28.24
CA PRO A 313 -26.52 4.10 -29.22
C PRO A 313 -25.12 4.12 -28.60
N LYS A 314 -25.01 4.39 -27.29
CA LYS A 314 -23.72 4.59 -26.59
C LYS A 314 -23.55 3.64 -25.40
N LEU A 315 -24.41 2.64 -25.28
CA LEU A 315 -24.39 1.70 -24.16
C LEU A 315 -23.17 0.76 -24.31
N ASN A 316 -22.18 0.90 -23.43
CA ASN A 316 -20.99 0.06 -23.41
C ASN A 316 -20.86 -0.76 -22.12
N GLN A 317 -21.65 -0.43 -21.09
CA GLN A 317 -21.73 -1.17 -19.84
C GLN A 317 -23.19 -1.50 -19.51
N LEU A 318 -23.49 -2.79 -19.42
CA LEU A 318 -24.78 -3.30 -18.97
C LEU A 318 -24.58 -4.27 -17.81
N VAL A 319 -25.21 -3.95 -16.68
CA VAL A 319 -25.24 -4.80 -15.48
C VAL A 319 -26.69 -5.20 -15.21
N ILE A 320 -26.97 -6.49 -15.35
CA ILE A 320 -28.31 -7.04 -15.09
C ILE A 320 -28.31 -7.60 -13.67
N LEU A 321 -29.05 -6.95 -12.77
CA LEU A 321 -29.18 -7.35 -11.36
C LEU A 321 -30.30 -8.37 -11.11
N SER A 322 -31.21 -8.53 -12.08
CA SER A 322 -32.34 -9.46 -11.99
C SER A 322 -31.91 -10.90 -12.15
N ARG A 323 -32.51 -11.78 -11.35
CA ARG A 323 -32.33 -13.24 -11.38
C ARG A 323 -33.16 -13.87 -12.50
N HIS A 324 -32.89 -13.50 -13.75
CA HIS A 324 -33.52 -14.14 -14.89
C HIS A 324 -32.74 -15.37 -15.32
N ASP A 325 -33.44 -16.40 -15.80
CA ASP A 325 -32.78 -17.44 -16.57
C ASP A 325 -32.22 -16.81 -17.84
N PHE A 326 -31.00 -17.15 -18.19
CA PHE A 326 -30.36 -16.50 -19.33
C PHE A 326 -31.07 -16.77 -20.65
N GLY A 327 -31.69 -17.95 -20.82
CA GLY A 327 -32.50 -18.26 -22.00
C GLY A 327 -33.66 -17.28 -22.18
N SER A 328 -34.19 -16.73 -21.08
CA SER A 328 -35.27 -15.74 -21.14
C SER A 328 -34.83 -14.33 -21.57
N ILE A 329 -33.54 -13.99 -21.41
CA ILE A 329 -32.97 -12.66 -21.71
C ILE A 329 -32.02 -12.66 -22.92
N SER A 330 -31.72 -13.84 -23.49
CA SER A 330 -30.67 -14.02 -24.49
C SER A 330 -30.91 -13.17 -25.74
N GLU A 331 -32.09 -13.28 -26.35
CA GLU A 331 -32.51 -12.50 -27.53
C GLU A 331 -32.43 -10.99 -27.29
N GLN A 332 -32.74 -10.57 -26.07
CA GLN A 332 -32.71 -9.17 -25.69
C GLN A 332 -31.29 -8.64 -25.60
N VAL A 333 -30.40 -9.37 -24.90
CA VAL A 333 -28.98 -9.04 -24.82
C VAL A 333 -28.34 -9.03 -26.22
N LEU A 334 -28.72 -9.97 -27.09
CA LEU A 334 -28.32 -10.00 -28.50
C LEU A 334 -28.74 -8.76 -29.29
N SER A 335 -29.99 -8.32 -29.12
CA SER A 335 -30.49 -7.14 -29.81
C SER A 335 -29.71 -5.87 -29.42
N ILE A 336 -29.27 -5.78 -28.16
CA ILE A 336 -28.44 -4.69 -27.65
C ILE A 336 -27.06 -4.72 -28.30
N LEU A 337 -26.40 -5.89 -28.26
CA LEU A 337 -25.06 -6.08 -28.79
C LEU A 337 -24.97 -5.83 -30.31
N LYS A 338 -25.98 -6.24 -31.08
CA LYS A 338 -26.02 -5.98 -32.54
C LYS A 338 -26.07 -4.51 -32.92
N LYS A 339 -26.53 -3.63 -32.02
CA LYS A 339 -26.69 -2.19 -32.28
C LYS A 339 -25.63 -1.34 -31.59
N SER A 340 -24.85 -1.91 -30.66
CA SER A 340 -23.72 -1.23 -30.04
C SER A 340 -22.55 -1.13 -31.03
N SER A 341 -21.99 0.08 -31.20
CA SER A 341 -20.85 0.33 -32.10
C SER A 341 -19.49 0.28 -31.40
N GLU A 342 -19.45 0.01 -30.09
CA GLU A 342 -18.23 -0.02 -29.27
C GLU A 342 -18.05 -1.38 -28.55
N GLU A 343 -16.83 -1.70 -28.13
CA GLU A 343 -16.53 -2.89 -27.30
C GLU A 343 -17.43 -2.89 -26.06
N THR A 344 -18.34 -3.87 -25.97
CA THR A 344 -19.38 -3.89 -24.95
C THR A 344 -19.02 -4.90 -23.87
N ASN A 345 -18.87 -4.42 -22.63
CA ASN A 345 -18.66 -5.26 -21.46
C ASN A 345 -20.01 -5.58 -20.81
N ILE A 346 -20.34 -6.87 -20.72
CA ILE A 346 -21.58 -7.34 -20.09
C ILE A 346 -21.20 -8.17 -18.87
N GLN A 347 -21.71 -7.75 -17.72
CA GLN A 347 -21.61 -8.51 -16.47
C GLN A 347 -22.98 -9.08 -16.11
N LEU A 348 -23.04 -10.40 -15.96
CA LEU A 348 -24.23 -11.14 -15.57
C LEU A 348 -24.02 -11.70 -14.18
N PHE A 349 -24.83 -11.28 -13.22
CA PHE A 349 -24.78 -11.77 -11.84
C PHE A 349 -25.84 -12.86 -11.64
N TYR A 350 -25.42 -14.11 -11.47
CA TYR A 350 -26.33 -15.19 -11.07
C TYR A 350 -26.21 -15.42 -9.56
N SER A 351 -27.35 -15.60 -8.88
CA SER A 351 -27.37 -16.18 -7.53
C SER A 351 -28.37 -17.32 -7.55
N GLY A 352 -27.93 -18.49 -7.09
CA GLY A 352 -28.63 -19.76 -7.24
C GLY A 352 -30.13 -19.74 -6.96
N ILE A 353 -30.88 -20.38 -7.86
CA ILE A 353 -31.96 -21.36 -7.63
C ILE A 353 -32.55 -21.76 -9.00
N SER A 354 -32.61 -23.08 -9.26
CA SER A 354 -33.55 -23.82 -10.14
C SER A 354 -34.10 -23.13 -11.42
N CYS A 355 -33.37 -23.18 -12.54
CA CYS A 355 -34.00 -23.03 -13.86
C CYS A 355 -34.60 -24.36 -14.35
N THR A 356 -35.92 -24.37 -14.59
CA THR A 356 -36.67 -25.37 -15.39
C THR A 356 -36.97 -24.85 -16.80
N ALA A 357 -36.23 -23.84 -17.28
CA ALA A 357 -36.44 -23.23 -18.59
C ALA A 357 -35.91 -24.12 -19.74
N ASN A 358 -36.65 -24.12 -20.85
CA ASN A 358 -36.45 -25.00 -22.00
C ASN A 358 -35.18 -24.62 -22.79
N TYR A 359 -34.37 -25.63 -23.12
CA TYR A 359 -32.94 -25.50 -23.41
C TYR A 359 -32.58 -25.09 -24.85
N SER A 360 -33.46 -24.45 -25.60
CA SER A 360 -33.26 -24.03 -27.00
C SER A 360 -32.73 -22.59 -27.18
N ASP A 361 -32.89 -21.73 -26.18
CA ASP A 361 -32.82 -20.26 -26.39
C ASP A 361 -31.41 -19.67 -26.25
N TYR A 362 -30.40 -20.50 -26.03
CA TYR A 362 -29.01 -20.10 -25.88
C TYR A 362 -28.20 -20.15 -27.19
N GLY A 363 -28.73 -20.79 -28.24
CA GLY A 363 -28.06 -20.93 -29.54
C GLY A 363 -27.87 -19.59 -30.28
N LEU A 364 -28.59 -18.54 -29.89
CA LEU A 364 -28.57 -17.26 -30.59
C LEU A 364 -27.30 -16.43 -30.30
N LEU A 365 -26.63 -16.68 -29.18
CA LEU A 365 -25.40 -15.97 -28.77
C LEU A 365 -24.18 -16.36 -29.59
N SER A 366 -24.26 -17.50 -30.27
CA SER A 366 -23.33 -17.94 -31.32
C SER A 366 -23.20 -16.93 -32.47
N THR A 367 -24.14 -15.99 -32.53
CA THR A 367 -24.23 -14.95 -33.57
C THR A 367 -23.72 -13.59 -33.10
N LEU A 368 -23.06 -13.48 -31.94
CA LEU A 368 -22.52 -12.23 -31.41
C LEU A 368 -21.22 -11.82 -32.12
N PRO A 369 -21.22 -10.80 -33.01
CA PRO A 369 -19.97 -10.22 -33.48
C PRO A 369 -19.30 -9.45 -32.33
N GLY A 370 -18.01 -9.69 -32.10
CA GLY A 370 -17.17 -8.83 -31.25
C GLY A 370 -17.08 -9.15 -29.75
N LEU A 371 -17.61 -10.28 -29.27
CA LEU A 371 -17.44 -10.68 -27.86
C LEU A 371 -16.01 -11.20 -27.60
N SER A 372 -15.18 -10.42 -26.90
CA SER A 372 -13.76 -10.75 -26.64
C SER A 372 -13.51 -11.38 -25.26
N SER A 373 -14.32 -11.01 -24.26
CA SER A 373 -14.24 -11.47 -22.88
C SER A 373 -15.63 -11.72 -22.31
N LEU A 374 -15.77 -12.82 -21.56
CA LEU A 374 -17.00 -13.21 -20.90
C LEU A 374 -16.68 -13.74 -19.50
N ASP A 375 -17.34 -13.16 -18.49
CA ASP A 375 -17.26 -13.59 -17.10
C ASP A 375 -18.65 -13.97 -16.58
N ILE A 376 -18.81 -15.23 -16.20
CA ILE A 376 -20.04 -15.78 -15.64
C ILE A 376 -19.77 -16.13 -14.18
N ASN A 377 -20.22 -15.25 -13.29
CA ASN A 377 -20.11 -15.43 -11.84
C ASN A 377 -21.46 -15.81 -11.22
N GLY A 378 -21.49 -16.90 -10.45
CA GLY A 378 -22.65 -17.34 -9.70
C GLY A 378 -22.88 -18.85 -9.74
N SER A 379 -23.52 -19.39 -8.69
CA SER A 379 -23.77 -20.82 -8.51
C SER A 379 -24.75 -21.34 -9.58
N SER A 380 -24.23 -21.68 -10.76
CA SER A 380 -24.97 -22.45 -11.76
C SER A 380 -25.32 -23.81 -11.14
N GLN A 381 -26.54 -24.27 -11.37
CA GLN A 381 -26.80 -25.70 -11.16
C GLN A 381 -26.09 -26.46 -12.27
N THR A 382 -25.28 -27.44 -11.87
CA THR A 382 -24.51 -28.35 -12.72
C THR A 382 -25.27 -28.75 -14.01
N GLY A 383 -24.66 -28.52 -15.18
CA GLY A 383 -25.13 -29.03 -16.48
C GLY A 383 -26.02 -28.08 -17.31
N LYS A 384 -26.22 -26.83 -16.89
CA LYS A 384 -27.14 -25.88 -17.54
C LYS A 384 -26.51 -24.89 -18.52
N LEU A 385 -25.18 -24.86 -18.66
CA LEU A 385 -24.44 -24.06 -19.64
C LEU A 385 -24.25 -24.77 -20.99
N LYS A 386 -24.69 -26.03 -21.13
CA LYS A 386 -24.49 -26.86 -22.33
C LYS A 386 -24.89 -26.15 -23.64
N THR A 387 -26.14 -25.68 -23.73
CA THR A 387 -26.63 -25.05 -24.97
C THR A 387 -25.97 -23.69 -25.23
N PHE A 388 -25.60 -22.98 -24.18
CA PHE A 388 -24.85 -21.72 -24.23
C PHE A 388 -23.46 -21.90 -24.81
N LEU A 389 -22.71 -22.85 -24.25
CA LEU A 389 -21.36 -23.17 -24.70
C LEU A 389 -21.38 -23.70 -26.14
N ASN A 390 -22.44 -24.43 -26.55
CA ASN A 390 -22.56 -24.92 -27.93
C ASN A 390 -22.68 -23.75 -28.91
N GLY A 391 -23.37 -22.68 -28.51
CA GLY A 391 -23.40 -21.47 -29.29
C GLY A 391 -22.03 -20.83 -29.45
N LEU A 392 -21.25 -20.73 -28.38
CA LEU A 392 -19.89 -20.17 -28.44
C LEU A 392 -18.93 -21.03 -29.27
N ALA A 393 -19.05 -22.36 -29.18
CA ALA A 393 -18.21 -23.30 -29.89
C ALA A 393 -18.46 -23.35 -31.40
N PHE A 394 -19.73 -23.30 -31.82
CA PHE A 394 -20.14 -23.54 -33.21
C PHE A 394 -20.72 -22.30 -33.91
N GLY A 395 -20.52 -21.10 -33.33
CA GLY A 395 -21.01 -19.82 -33.84
C GLY A 395 -20.26 -19.25 -35.05
N LYS A 396 -20.85 -18.21 -35.67
CA LYS A 396 -20.38 -17.67 -36.96
C LYS A 396 -19.04 -16.90 -36.88
N GLU A 397 -18.64 -16.39 -35.71
CA GLU A 397 -17.31 -15.79 -35.47
C GLU A 397 -16.90 -15.90 -33.99
N PRO A 398 -16.17 -16.94 -33.57
CA PRO A 398 -15.67 -17.03 -32.20
C PRO A 398 -14.45 -16.11 -32.04
N ASN A 399 -14.67 -14.86 -31.60
CA ASN A 399 -13.60 -13.93 -31.19
C ASN A 399 -13.32 -13.98 -29.67
N LEU A 400 -13.92 -14.95 -28.96
CA LEU A 400 -13.80 -15.07 -27.52
C LEU A 400 -12.39 -15.53 -27.13
N THR A 401 -11.65 -14.67 -26.46
CA THR A 401 -10.27 -14.94 -26.03
C THR A 401 -10.16 -15.27 -24.55
N HIS A 402 -11.09 -14.74 -23.74
CA HIS A 402 -11.14 -14.91 -22.30
C HIS A 402 -12.50 -15.45 -21.87
N LEU A 403 -12.49 -16.55 -21.12
CA LEU A 403 -13.68 -17.16 -20.54
C LEU A 403 -13.43 -17.47 -19.06
N SER A 404 -14.25 -16.90 -18.19
CA SER A 404 -14.28 -17.16 -16.76
C SER A 404 -15.61 -17.79 -16.37
N LEU A 405 -15.54 -18.96 -15.74
CA LEU A 405 -16.67 -19.75 -15.27
C LEU A 405 -16.39 -20.20 -13.82
N GLU A 406 -17.40 -20.23 -12.96
CA GLU A 406 -17.20 -20.70 -11.57
C GLU A 406 -16.91 -22.20 -11.51
N SER A 407 -17.77 -23.03 -12.11
CA SER A 407 -17.60 -24.49 -12.23
C SER A 407 -18.31 -25.03 -13.48
N ILE A 408 -17.79 -26.11 -14.06
CA ILE A 408 -18.37 -26.79 -15.23
C ILE A 408 -18.44 -28.31 -15.06
N THR A 409 -19.47 -28.91 -15.65
CA THR A 409 -19.69 -30.36 -15.74
C THR A 409 -18.89 -31.03 -16.86
N ALA A 410 -18.86 -32.35 -16.87
CA ALA A 410 -18.21 -33.13 -17.93
C ALA A 410 -18.76 -32.83 -19.35
N GLU A 411 -20.08 -32.64 -19.49
CA GLU A 411 -20.69 -32.32 -20.79
C GLU A 411 -20.33 -30.90 -21.26
N GLU A 412 -20.33 -29.93 -20.34
CA GLU A 412 -19.96 -28.55 -20.62
C GLU A 412 -18.48 -28.41 -20.98
N THR A 413 -17.63 -29.18 -20.29
CA THR A 413 -16.20 -29.29 -20.59
C THR A 413 -15.94 -29.76 -22.02
N ALA A 414 -16.71 -30.74 -22.50
CA ALA A 414 -16.64 -31.20 -23.88
C ALA A 414 -16.97 -30.08 -24.88
N ILE A 415 -17.86 -29.16 -24.52
CA ILE A 415 -18.28 -28.08 -25.40
C ILE A 415 -17.32 -26.90 -25.35
N VAL A 416 -16.84 -26.51 -24.16
CA VAL A 416 -15.76 -25.51 -24.00
C VAL A 416 -14.57 -25.88 -24.87
N SER A 417 -14.28 -27.19 -24.99
CA SER A 417 -13.15 -27.68 -25.79
C SER A 417 -13.23 -27.37 -27.28
N GLU A 418 -14.42 -27.11 -27.80
CA GLU A 418 -14.66 -26.81 -29.22
C GLU A 418 -14.54 -25.30 -29.50
N ILE A 419 -14.38 -24.45 -28.47
CA ILE A 419 -14.16 -23.01 -28.62
C ILE A 419 -12.69 -22.73 -28.97
N THR A 420 -12.38 -22.76 -30.26
CA THR A 420 -10.98 -22.74 -30.74
C THR A 420 -10.21 -21.42 -30.53
N SER A 421 -10.91 -20.31 -30.28
CA SER A 421 -10.35 -18.97 -30.11
C SER A 421 -9.80 -18.67 -28.71
N LEU A 422 -10.09 -19.51 -27.72
CA LEU A 422 -9.73 -19.25 -26.32
C LEU A 422 -8.22 -19.23 -26.09
N ARG A 423 -7.76 -18.18 -25.40
CA ARG A 423 -6.39 -18.02 -24.91
C ARG A 423 -6.30 -18.21 -23.40
N THR A 424 -7.31 -17.74 -22.69
CA THR A 424 -7.39 -17.79 -21.23
C THR A 424 -8.69 -18.46 -20.82
N LEU A 425 -8.57 -19.51 -20.00
CA LEU A 425 -9.69 -20.20 -19.38
C LEU A 425 -9.49 -20.21 -17.86
N GLU A 426 -10.44 -19.61 -17.14
CA GLU A 426 -10.56 -19.73 -15.68
C GLU A 426 -11.83 -20.51 -15.37
N CYS A 427 -11.69 -21.71 -14.79
CA CYS A 427 -12.85 -22.55 -14.47
C CYS A 427 -12.62 -23.46 -13.25
N GLY A 428 -13.70 -23.76 -12.52
CA GLY A 428 -13.79 -24.93 -11.63
C GLY A 428 -14.33 -26.16 -12.37
N PHE A 429 -14.22 -27.33 -11.75
CA PHE A 429 -14.84 -28.56 -12.25
C PHE A 429 -15.79 -29.14 -11.20
N ASP A 430 -16.95 -29.61 -11.65
CA ASP A 430 -17.89 -30.39 -10.84
C ASP A 430 -17.52 -31.88 -10.87
N GLU A 431 -17.19 -32.40 -12.06
CA GLU A 431 -16.59 -33.71 -12.30
C GLU A 431 -15.31 -33.57 -13.14
N THR A 432 -14.39 -34.54 -13.03
CA THR A 432 -13.16 -34.54 -13.84
C THR A 432 -13.27 -35.32 -15.16
N GLU A 433 -14.43 -35.90 -15.45
CA GLU A 433 -14.71 -36.56 -16.73
C GLU A 433 -14.65 -35.54 -17.88
N ASN A 434 -14.20 -35.97 -19.06
CA ASN A 434 -14.04 -35.14 -20.27
C ASN A 434 -13.05 -33.97 -20.15
N THR A 435 -12.36 -33.78 -19.03
CA THR A 435 -11.37 -32.70 -18.87
C THR A 435 -10.23 -32.79 -19.90
N GLU A 436 -9.86 -34.00 -20.32
CA GLU A 436 -8.94 -34.25 -21.43
C GLU A 436 -9.34 -33.59 -22.75
N LEU A 437 -10.64 -33.33 -22.96
CA LEU A 437 -11.12 -32.69 -24.18
C LEU A 437 -10.64 -31.25 -24.27
N LEU A 438 -10.41 -30.53 -23.15
CA LEU A 438 -9.83 -29.18 -23.16
C LEU A 438 -8.46 -29.14 -23.87
N ALA A 439 -7.78 -30.28 -24.01
CA ALA A 439 -6.62 -30.43 -24.86
C ALA A 439 -6.89 -30.24 -26.38
N LYS A 440 -8.12 -29.99 -26.82
CA LYS A 440 -8.46 -29.64 -28.20
C LYS A 440 -8.31 -28.14 -28.51
N ILE A 441 -8.39 -27.26 -27.51
CA ILE A 441 -8.36 -25.79 -27.69
C ILE A 441 -6.97 -25.34 -28.17
N PRO A 442 -6.78 -24.97 -29.45
CA PRO A 442 -5.45 -24.85 -30.04
C PRO A 442 -4.64 -23.67 -29.47
N MET A 443 -5.30 -22.56 -29.12
CA MET A 443 -4.64 -21.30 -28.72
C MET A 443 -4.54 -21.11 -27.19
N LEU A 444 -4.86 -22.13 -26.37
CA LEU A 444 -4.89 -21.99 -24.92
C LEU A 444 -3.48 -21.72 -24.33
N GLU A 445 -3.27 -20.51 -23.81
CA GLU A 445 -2.01 -20.05 -23.21
C GLU A 445 -2.06 -20.05 -21.68
N GLU A 446 -3.22 -19.76 -21.09
CA GLU A 446 -3.42 -19.69 -19.65
C GLU A 446 -4.59 -20.57 -19.20
N LEU A 447 -4.32 -21.44 -18.22
CA LEU A 447 -5.33 -22.26 -17.57
C LEU A 447 -5.26 -22.05 -16.06
N ILE A 448 -6.36 -21.54 -15.49
CA ILE A 448 -6.52 -21.31 -14.06
C ILE A 448 -7.67 -22.19 -13.56
N ILE A 449 -7.33 -23.15 -12.70
CA ILE A 449 -8.31 -24.06 -12.12
C ILE A 449 -8.67 -23.57 -10.71
N LEU A 450 -9.92 -23.18 -10.53
CA LEU A 450 -10.45 -22.61 -9.29
C LEU A 450 -10.69 -23.68 -8.22
N CYS A 451 -11.35 -24.77 -8.61
CA CYS A 451 -11.67 -25.91 -7.76
C CYS A 451 -11.75 -27.21 -8.56
N VAL A 452 -11.55 -28.34 -7.87
CA VAL A 452 -11.67 -29.71 -8.38
C VAL A 452 -12.39 -30.51 -7.29
N PRO A 453 -13.34 -31.41 -7.61
CA PRO A 453 -14.09 -32.16 -6.62
C PRO A 453 -13.17 -33.06 -5.77
N SER A 454 -13.61 -33.36 -4.55
CA SER A 454 -12.89 -34.25 -3.64
C SER A 454 -12.79 -35.67 -4.24
N GLY A 455 -11.59 -36.08 -4.63
CA GLY A 455 -11.32 -37.37 -5.29
C GLY A 455 -11.18 -37.30 -6.80
N GLY A 456 -11.43 -36.14 -7.43
CA GLY A 456 -11.19 -35.93 -8.85
C GLY A 456 -9.69 -35.87 -9.20
N SER A 457 -9.32 -36.42 -10.35
CA SER A 457 -7.94 -36.42 -10.88
C SER A 457 -7.82 -35.53 -12.11
N LEU A 458 -6.80 -34.67 -12.15
CA LEU A 458 -6.44 -33.89 -13.34
C LEU A 458 -5.48 -34.65 -14.27
N GLN A 459 -5.10 -35.89 -13.93
CA GLN A 459 -4.16 -36.67 -14.72
C GLN A 459 -4.59 -36.83 -16.19
N PRO A 460 -5.87 -37.12 -16.54
CA PRO A 460 -6.31 -37.21 -17.93
C PRO A 460 -6.14 -35.90 -18.71
N LEU A 461 -6.55 -34.78 -18.12
CA LEU A 461 -6.37 -33.43 -18.67
C LEU A 461 -4.91 -33.12 -18.96
N LEU A 462 -4.04 -33.31 -17.97
CA LEU A 462 -2.62 -33.01 -18.09
C LEU A 462 -1.94 -33.92 -19.12
N ALA A 463 -2.31 -35.20 -19.17
CA ALA A 463 -1.79 -36.15 -20.15
C ALA A 463 -2.17 -35.77 -21.59
N ALA A 464 -3.41 -35.31 -21.78
CA ALA A 464 -3.91 -34.89 -23.08
C ALA A 464 -3.25 -33.58 -23.55
N LEU A 465 -3.14 -32.58 -22.67
CA LEU A 465 -2.41 -31.33 -22.95
C LEU A 465 -0.94 -31.61 -23.28
N ALA A 466 -0.30 -32.51 -22.54
CA ALA A 466 1.08 -32.90 -22.76
C ALA A 466 1.31 -33.64 -24.09
N SER A 467 0.29 -34.33 -24.60
CA SER A 467 0.36 -35.11 -25.84
C SER A 467 0.07 -34.27 -27.10
N ARG A 468 -0.19 -32.96 -26.97
CA ARG A 468 -0.36 -32.04 -28.10
C ARG A 468 0.91 -31.92 -28.93
N LYS A 469 0.77 -31.98 -30.26
CA LYS A 469 1.87 -31.70 -31.22
C LYS A 469 2.47 -30.31 -31.03
N SER A 470 1.62 -29.32 -30.76
CA SER A 470 2.02 -27.95 -30.40
C SER A 470 1.52 -27.65 -29.01
N GLN A 471 2.44 -27.54 -28.05
CA GLN A 471 2.11 -27.18 -26.68
C GLN A 471 2.10 -25.64 -26.58
N THR A 472 0.91 -25.08 -26.35
CA THR A 472 0.68 -23.62 -26.30
C THR A 472 0.55 -23.08 -24.88
N LEU A 473 0.31 -23.94 -23.90
CA LEU A 473 0.07 -23.56 -22.51
C LEU A 473 1.35 -23.01 -21.87
N LYS A 474 1.34 -21.73 -21.50
CA LYS A 474 2.46 -21.02 -20.85
C LYS A 474 2.27 -20.90 -19.34
N LYS A 475 1.03 -20.78 -18.87
CA LYS A 475 0.72 -20.59 -17.45
C LYS A 475 -0.31 -21.59 -16.97
N PHE A 476 0.01 -22.24 -15.87
CA PHE A 476 -0.89 -23.15 -15.18
C PHE A 476 -0.98 -22.77 -13.71
N SER A 477 -2.20 -22.61 -13.22
CA SER A 477 -2.45 -22.37 -11.81
C SER A 477 -3.55 -23.30 -11.29
N LEU A 478 -3.28 -23.93 -10.14
CA LEU A 478 -4.25 -24.73 -9.42
C LEU A 478 -4.50 -24.12 -8.04
N ARG A 479 -5.75 -23.73 -7.78
CA ARG A 479 -6.21 -23.24 -6.48
C ARG A 479 -6.83 -24.38 -5.68
N GLY A 480 -6.94 -24.18 -4.36
CA GLY A 480 -7.67 -25.10 -3.46
C GLY A 480 -6.96 -26.41 -3.07
N ARG A 481 -6.24 -27.10 -3.98
CA ARG A 481 -5.68 -28.45 -3.72
C ARG A 481 -4.19 -28.63 -4.07
N MET A 482 -3.65 -29.81 -3.73
CA MET A 482 -2.27 -30.23 -4.03
C MET A 482 -2.21 -31.11 -5.28
N ILE A 483 -1.13 -30.98 -6.06
CA ILE A 483 -0.75 -31.89 -7.15
C ILE A 483 -0.07 -33.13 -6.56
N ASP A 484 -0.56 -34.30 -6.92
CA ASP A 484 0.03 -35.59 -6.56
C ASP A 484 1.13 -36.04 -7.56
N PRO A 485 1.91 -37.10 -7.27
CA PRO A 485 2.96 -37.57 -8.17
C PRO A 485 2.49 -38.02 -9.56
N LEU A 486 1.27 -38.54 -9.69
CA LEU A 486 0.73 -39.01 -10.98
C LEU A 486 0.38 -37.81 -11.87
N GLU A 487 -0.26 -36.79 -11.29
CA GLU A 487 -0.55 -35.52 -11.96
C GLU A 487 0.73 -34.76 -12.31
N ALA A 488 1.70 -34.72 -11.40
CA ALA A 488 2.98 -34.05 -11.63
C ALA A 488 3.79 -34.70 -12.76
N LYS A 489 3.70 -36.03 -12.93
CA LYS A 489 4.33 -36.75 -14.04
C LYS A 489 3.81 -36.27 -15.39
N GLU A 490 2.50 -36.07 -15.50
CA GLU A 490 1.89 -35.55 -16.73
C GLU A 490 2.19 -34.07 -16.92
N LEU A 491 2.15 -33.28 -15.85
CA LEU A 491 2.52 -31.87 -15.88
C LEU A 491 3.95 -31.68 -16.41
N ALA A 492 4.89 -32.52 -15.97
CA ALA A 492 6.30 -32.48 -16.36
C ALA A 492 6.54 -32.69 -17.88
N ARG A 493 5.56 -33.23 -18.61
CA ARG A 493 5.61 -33.41 -20.06
C ARG A 493 5.22 -32.14 -20.83
N LEU A 494 4.68 -31.11 -20.18
CA LEU A 494 4.30 -29.82 -20.76
C LEU A 494 5.51 -28.88 -20.93
N ARG A 495 6.35 -29.12 -21.93
CA ARG A 495 7.58 -28.36 -22.22
C ARG A 495 7.35 -26.88 -22.54
N SER A 496 6.13 -26.45 -22.91
CA SER A 496 5.80 -25.04 -23.14
C SER A 496 5.58 -24.21 -21.87
N LEU A 497 5.45 -24.87 -20.71
CA LEU A 497 5.05 -24.22 -19.47
C LEU A 497 6.15 -23.29 -18.94
N GLN A 498 5.81 -22.03 -18.72
CA GLN A 498 6.69 -20.99 -18.22
C GLN A 498 6.36 -20.60 -16.77
N ILE A 499 5.09 -20.55 -16.40
CA ILE A 499 4.65 -20.13 -15.05
C ILE A 499 3.83 -21.25 -14.42
N LEU A 500 4.25 -21.69 -13.24
CA LEU A 500 3.56 -22.72 -12.47
C LEU A 500 3.23 -22.22 -11.05
N LYS A 501 1.93 -22.17 -10.75
CA LYS A 501 1.39 -21.70 -9.46
C LYS A 501 0.51 -22.77 -8.81
N CYS A 502 1.13 -23.67 -8.06
CA CYS A 502 0.47 -24.85 -7.48
C CYS A 502 0.98 -25.17 -6.07
N ARG A 503 0.28 -26.07 -5.37
CA ARG A 503 0.79 -26.77 -4.18
C ARG A 503 1.14 -28.22 -4.58
N PHE A 504 2.11 -28.85 -3.94
CA PHE A 504 2.54 -30.22 -4.22
C PHE A 504 2.37 -31.11 -2.99
N ALA A 505 2.00 -32.37 -3.20
CA ALA A 505 1.75 -33.34 -2.13
C ALA A 505 3.05 -33.79 -1.42
N ASP A 506 4.12 -34.04 -2.19
CA ASP A 506 5.39 -34.58 -1.68
C ASP A 506 6.59 -34.25 -2.58
N SER A 507 7.77 -34.73 -2.17
CA SER A 507 9.04 -34.56 -2.88
C SER A 507 9.06 -35.25 -4.25
N MET A 508 8.37 -36.37 -4.41
CA MET A 508 8.34 -37.09 -5.69
C MET A 508 7.56 -36.27 -6.73
N ALA A 509 6.42 -35.70 -6.34
CA ALA A 509 5.62 -34.85 -7.20
C ALA A 509 6.42 -33.65 -7.73
N ILE A 510 7.16 -32.95 -6.88
CA ILE A 510 7.97 -31.82 -7.33
C ILE A 510 9.18 -32.28 -8.16
N GLN A 511 9.87 -33.36 -7.79
CA GLN A 511 11.05 -33.87 -8.53
C GLN A 511 10.77 -34.16 -10.00
N LEU A 512 9.57 -34.64 -10.33
CA LEU A 512 9.16 -34.92 -11.69
C LEU A 512 9.19 -33.67 -12.59
N LEU A 513 8.99 -32.47 -12.02
CA LEU A 513 9.04 -31.20 -12.75
C LEU A 513 10.41 -30.85 -13.30
N SER A 514 11.45 -31.59 -12.93
CA SER A 514 12.78 -31.44 -13.52
C SER A 514 12.80 -31.61 -15.04
N GLN A 515 11.75 -32.15 -15.63
CA GLN A 515 11.64 -32.25 -17.08
C GLN A 515 11.17 -30.92 -17.73
N LEU A 516 10.72 -29.94 -16.97
CA LEU A 516 10.24 -28.64 -17.47
C LEU A 516 11.39 -27.64 -17.69
N THR A 517 12.10 -27.76 -18.81
CA THR A 517 13.30 -26.95 -19.08
C THR A 517 13.03 -25.47 -19.38
N GLU A 518 11.81 -25.14 -19.86
CA GLU A 518 11.38 -23.77 -20.22
C GLU A 518 10.64 -23.05 -19.09
N LEU A 519 10.49 -23.69 -17.92
CA LEU A 519 9.88 -23.08 -16.75
C LEU A 519 10.68 -21.83 -16.36
N LYS A 520 10.00 -20.71 -16.17
CA LYS A 520 10.53 -19.40 -15.75
C LYS A 520 10.05 -18.98 -14.37
N GLU A 521 8.94 -19.48 -13.86
CA GLU A 521 8.48 -19.09 -12.54
C GLU A 521 7.83 -20.28 -11.87
N LEU A 522 8.40 -20.69 -10.73
CA LEU A 522 7.83 -21.71 -9.86
C LEU A 522 7.48 -21.07 -8.51
N PHE A 523 6.18 -20.90 -8.24
CA PHE A 523 5.71 -20.38 -6.97
C PHE A 523 5.38 -21.51 -6.00
N LEU A 524 6.16 -21.62 -4.92
CA LEU A 524 5.91 -22.56 -3.82
C LEU A 524 5.29 -21.81 -2.63
N LYS A 525 3.99 -22.00 -2.37
CA LYS A 525 3.34 -21.47 -1.15
C LYS A 525 3.61 -22.40 0.04
N ALA A 526 4.54 -22.02 0.90
CA ALA A 526 4.93 -22.79 2.08
C ALA A 526 4.42 -22.14 3.37
N LYS A 527 3.37 -22.70 3.97
CA LYS A 527 2.99 -22.39 5.37
C LYS A 527 3.27 -23.56 6.31
N GLU A 528 3.11 -24.82 5.88
CA GLU A 528 3.22 -25.99 6.77
C GLU A 528 3.91 -27.25 6.16
N MET A 529 4.26 -27.26 4.85
CA MET A 529 4.66 -28.50 4.15
C MET A 529 5.98 -28.46 3.36
N PHE A 530 6.80 -27.41 3.51
CA PHE A 530 8.07 -27.31 2.75
C PHE A 530 9.03 -28.49 3.02
N ALA A 531 9.06 -29.01 4.25
CA ALA A 531 9.90 -30.16 4.62
C ALA A 531 9.56 -31.45 3.86
N LYS A 532 8.30 -31.63 3.42
CA LYS A 532 7.88 -32.81 2.65
C LYS A 532 8.27 -32.74 1.18
N ILE A 533 8.37 -31.52 0.62
CA ILE A 533 8.67 -31.30 -0.80
C ILE A 533 10.16 -30.99 -1.04
N SER A 534 10.89 -30.51 -0.01
CA SER A 534 12.28 -30.05 -0.16
C SER A 534 13.25 -31.05 -0.78
N PRO A 535 13.17 -32.38 -0.54
CA PRO A 535 14.07 -33.34 -1.19
C PRO A 535 13.94 -33.38 -2.72
N GLY A 536 12.79 -33.00 -3.27
CA GLY A 536 12.52 -33.05 -4.71
C GLY A 536 12.76 -31.75 -5.46
N ILE A 537 13.06 -30.65 -4.76
CA ILE A 537 13.37 -29.34 -5.37
C ILE A 537 14.70 -29.34 -6.16
N PRO A 538 15.81 -29.94 -5.68
CA PRO A 538 17.10 -29.85 -6.36
C PRO A 538 17.11 -30.36 -7.81
N PRO A 539 16.49 -31.52 -8.13
CA PRO A 539 16.36 -31.97 -9.52
C PRO A 539 15.69 -30.94 -10.44
N VAL A 540 14.67 -30.22 -9.93
CA VAL A 540 13.93 -29.21 -10.70
C VAL A 540 14.77 -27.95 -10.93
N VAL A 541 15.46 -27.48 -9.89
CA VAL A 541 16.35 -26.30 -9.98
C VAL A 541 17.50 -26.55 -10.94
N ASN A 542 18.07 -27.75 -10.94
CA ASN A 542 19.20 -28.06 -11.80
C ASN A 542 18.83 -28.15 -13.29
N SER A 543 17.57 -28.42 -13.61
CA SER A 543 17.12 -28.65 -14.99
C SER A 543 16.36 -27.48 -15.61
N CYS A 544 15.69 -26.64 -14.81
CA CYS A 544 15.05 -25.41 -15.30
C CYS A 544 16.13 -24.39 -15.68
N LYS A 545 16.16 -23.97 -16.95
CA LYS A 545 17.22 -23.06 -17.43
C LYS A 545 16.98 -21.60 -17.04
N LYS A 546 15.81 -21.23 -16.52
CA LYS A 546 15.49 -19.89 -16.01
C LYS A 546 14.63 -19.96 -14.74
N HIS A 547 14.98 -19.15 -13.75
CA HIS A 547 14.15 -18.73 -12.60
C HIS A 547 13.35 -19.81 -11.83
N ILE A 548 14.00 -20.36 -10.81
CA ILE A 548 13.38 -20.62 -9.50
C ILE A 548 13.82 -19.44 -8.60
N ILE A 549 13.38 -19.29 -7.34
CA ILE A 549 13.92 -18.24 -6.43
C ILE A 549 15.39 -18.59 -6.06
N PHE A 550 16.24 -18.54 -7.06
CA PHE A 550 17.68 -18.68 -7.21
C PHE A 550 17.95 -18.01 -8.56
N ASP A 551 18.55 -16.84 -8.54
CA ASP A 551 18.85 -16.12 -9.78
C ASP A 551 20.13 -16.70 -10.39
N LYS A 552 19.97 -17.53 -11.42
CA LYS A 552 21.09 -18.16 -12.14
C LYS A 552 21.97 -17.15 -12.90
N SER A 553 21.45 -15.96 -13.21
CA SER A 553 22.21 -14.91 -13.89
C SER A 553 23.17 -14.18 -12.94
N THR A 554 22.80 -14.08 -11.66
CA THR A 554 23.62 -13.45 -10.60
C THR A 554 24.24 -14.44 -9.62
N GLY A 555 23.84 -15.71 -9.65
CA GLY A 555 24.25 -16.74 -8.70
C GLY A 555 23.70 -16.54 -7.28
N THR A 556 22.60 -15.81 -7.11
CA THR A 556 22.10 -15.36 -5.80
C THR A 556 21.03 -16.28 -5.22
N LEU A 557 21.19 -16.65 -3.96
CA LEU A 557 20.24 -17.41 -3.15
C LEU A 557 19.90 -16.65 -1.86
N ASP A 558 18.61 -16.34 -1.68
CA ASP A 558 18.07 -15.75 -0.45
C ASP A 558 17.12 -16.75 0.24
N PHE A 559 17.52 -17.25 1.42
CA PHE A 559 16.74 -18.17 2.23
C PHE A 559 16.20 -17.48 3.49
N VAL A 560 14.88 -17.48 3.69
CA VAL A 560 14.23 -16.86 4.86
C VAL A 560 13.30 -17.86 5.56
N ARG A 561 13.65 -18.25 6.80
CA ARG A 561 12.76 -19.05 7.67
C ARG A 561 11.94 -18.11 8.57
N LYS A 562 10.62 -18.06 8.37
CA LYS A 562 9.66 -17.41 9.29
C LYS A 562 9.01 -18.49 10.18
N GLY A 563 9.44 -18.62 11.43
CA GLY A 563 8.84 -19.52 12.42
C GLY A 563 9.19 -19.11 13.86
N SER A 564 8.28 -19.33 14.80
CA SER A 564 8.50 -19.19 16.24
C SER A 564 9.43 -20.28 16.76
N LYS A 565 10.13 -20.00 17.86
CA LYS A 565 11.15 -20.85 18.51
C LYS A 565 10.66 -22.24 18.98
N LEU A 566 9.40 -22.62 18.74
CA LEU A 566 8.72 -23.71 19.47
C LEU A 566 8.15 -24.86 18.62
N ASP A 567 8.33 -24.92 17.30
CA ASP A 567 7.82 -26.06 16.50
C ASP A 567 8.91 -26.99 15.96
N PHE A 568 8.97 -28.14 16.63
CA PHE A 568 9.46 -29.48 16.27
C PHE A 568 10.96 -29.80 16.02
N PRO A 569 11.41 -31.01 16.44
CA PRO A 569 12.74 -31.55 16.24
C PRO A 569 12.79 -32.40 14.97
N ASN A 570 13.48 -31.93 13.94
CA ASN A 570 14.31 -32.75 13.05
C ASN A 570 15.02 -31.84 12.04
N ALA A 571 16.28 -32.18 11.78
CA ALA A 571 17.26 -31.39 11.05
C ALA A 571 16.73 -30.89 9.69
N PHE A 572 16.75 -29.56 9.49
CA PHE A 572 16.75 -28.99 8.14
C PHE A 572 18.13 -29.28 7.53
N ASP A 573 18.20 -30.16 6.54
CA ASP A 573 19.45 -30.44 5.84
C ASP A 573 19.66 -29.42 4.72
N LEU A 574 20.61 -28.50 4.93
CA LEU A 574 20.99 -27.49 3.96
C LEU A 574 21.96 -28.06 2.89
N HIS A 575 22.25 -29.37 2.92
CA HIS A 575 23.18 -30.03 2.01
C HIS A 575 22.91 -29.73 0.54
N PHE A 576 21.66 -29.87 0.09
CA PHE A 576 21.33 -29.63 -1.32
C PHE A 576 21.52 -28.17 -1.77
N ILE A 577 21.53 -27.22 -0.85
CA ILE A 577 21.72 -25.80 -1.17
C ILE A 577 23.18 -25.54 -1.54
N ALA A 578 24.10 -26.16 -0.81
CA ALA A 578 25.53 -26.00 -1.08
C ALA A 578 25.93 -26.63 -2.43
N SER A 579 25.20 -27.63 -2.92
CA SER A 579 25.50 -28.34 -4.19
C SER A 579 24.99 -27.63 -5.45
N LEU A 580 24.32 -26.48 -5.32
CA LEU A 580 23.81 -25.72 -6.47
C LEU A 580 24.96 -25.21 -7.34
N GLN A 581 24.88 -25.41 -8.65
CA GLN A 581 25.91 -24.92 -9.58
C GLN A 581 25.82 -23.39 -9.75
N ASN A 582 26.98 -22.72 -9.86
CA ASN A 582 27.11 -21.25 -10.01
C ASN A 582 26.63 -20.43 -8.81
N LEU A 583 26.75 -20.95 -7.58
CA LEU A 583 26.41 -20.19 -6.39
C LEU A 583 27.47 -19.11 -6.14
N ARG A 584 27.07 -17.84 -6.28
CA ARG A 584 27.94 -16.67 -6.05
C ARG A 584 27.55 -15.91 -4.81
N HIS A 585 26.26 -15.81 -4.49
CA HIS A 585 25.78 -15.09 -3.32
C HIS A 585 24.80 -15.94 -2.51
N VAL A 586 25.00 -16.02 -1.20
CA VAL A 586 24.12 -16.74 -0.27
C VAL A 586 23.74 -15.80 0.86
N SER A 587 22.45 -15.57 1.07
CA SER A 587 21.91 -14.97 2.29
C SER A 587 21.00 -15.96 3.00
N ILE A 588 21.22 -16.13 4.31
CA ILE A 588 20.42 -16.98 5.17
C ILE A 588 19.84 -16.13 6.30
N ARG A 589 18.52 -16.15 6.49
CA ARG A 589 17.77 -15.42 7.53
C ARG A 589 16.79 -16.35 8.24
N GLY A 590 16.69 -16.27 9.56
CA GLY A 590 15.82 -17.09 10.42
C GLY A 590 16.56 -17.87 11.52
N SER A 591 15.81 -18.58 12.37
CA SER A 591 16.37 -19.39 13.45
C SER A 591 16.81 -20.78 12.96
N PHE A 592 18.08 -21.13 13.18
CA PHE A 592 18.68 -22.41 12.79
C PHE A 592 19.30 -23.14 13.98
N ILE A 593 19.42 -24.47 13.87
CA ILE A 593 20.14 -25.31 14.84
C ILE A 593 21.64 -25.26 14.52
N TRP A 594 22.48 -25.10 15.54
CA TRP A 594 23.94 -24.94 15.43
C TRP A 594 24.64 -26.01 14.58
N SER A 595 24.35 -27.29 14.86
CA SER A 595 24.96 -28.43 14.15
C SER A 595 24.71 -28.41 12.63
N ASN A 596 23.57 -27.88 12.19
CA ASN A 596 23.19 -27.89 10.78
C ASN A 596 23.92 -26.79 10.00
N MET A 597 24.17 -25.65 10.64
CA MET A 597 24.90 -24.54 10.02
C MET A 597 26.38 -24.87 9.85
N GLN A 598 27.00 -25.55 10.82
CA GLN A 598 28.38 -25.99 10.72
C GLN A 598 28.60 -26.96 9.54
N ASN A 599 27.74 -27.98 9.41
CA ASN A 599 27.81 -28.91 8.28
C ASN A 599 27.57 -28.20 6.93
N PHE A 600 26.67 -27.22 6.92
CA PHE A 600 26.40 -26.40 5.74
C PHE A 600 27.61 -25.56 5.31
N PHE A 601 28.33 -24.91 6.25
CA PHE A 601 29.55 -24.16 5.91
C PHE A 601 30.66 -25.07 5.38
N TYR A 602 30.83 -26.26 5.98
CA TYR A 602 31.75 -27.28 5.47
C TYR A 602 31.44 -27.65 4.00
N GLN A 603 30.16 -27.83 3.68
CA GLN A 603 29.74 -28.20 2.31
C GLN A 603 29.88 -27.04 1.32
N LEU A 604 29.51 -25.81 1.73
CA LEU A 604 29.75 -24.61 0.91
C LEU A 604 31.25 -24.44 0.61
N ALA A 605 32.10 -24.66 1.60
CA ALA A 605 33.55 -24.61 1.42
C ALA A 605 34.02 -25.67 0.43
N THR A 606 33.49 -26.89 0.56
CA THR A 606 33.88 -28.03 -0.28
C THR A 606 33.46 -27.86 -1.74
N TRP A 607 32.28 -27.28 -2.00
CA TRP A 607 31.70 -27.25 -3.35
C TRP A 607 31.73 -25.89 -4.03
N GLN A 608 31.70 -24.81 -3.25
CA GLN A 608 31.63 -23.43 -3.74
C GLN A 608 32.82 -22.59 -3.28
N GLY A 609 33.88 -23.20 -2.75
CA GLY A 609 35.03 -22.48 -2.21
C GLY A 609 35.69 -21.53 -3.22
N GLU A 610 35.69 -21.90 -4.50
CA GLU A 610 36.27 -21.10 -5.59
C GLU A 610 35.26 -20.20 -6.33
N THR A 611 33.97 -20.28 -6.00
CA THR A 611 32.89 -19.58 -6.74
C THR A 611 32.08 -18.62 -5.89
N LEU A 612 31.99 -18.87 -4.58
CA LEU A 612 31.16 -18.07 -3.68
C LEU A 612 31.81 -16.71 -3.39
N GLU A 613 31.15 -15.64 -3.79
CA GLU A 613 31.62 -14.25 -3.66
C GLU A 613 30.99 -13.53 -2.45
N LYS A 614 29.76 -13.88 -2.05
CA LYS A 614 29.05 -13.22 -0.95
C LYS A 614 28.36 -14.23 -0.03
N LEU A 615 28.61 -14.11 1.26
CA LEU A 615 27.93 -14.89 2.29
C LEU A 615 27.39 -13.96 3.36
N ARG A 616 26.07 -14.03 3.59
CA ARG A 616 25.37 -13.33 4.66
C ARG A 616 24.62 -14.31 5.54
N VAL A 617 24.97 -14.33 6.82
CA VAL A 617 24.35 -15.17 7.84
C VAL A 617 23.48 -14.29 8.75
N ASP A 618 22.34 -14.83 9.21
CA ASP A 618 21.32 -14.08 9.93
C ASP A 618 21.86 -13.34 11.16
N LEU A 619 21.26 -12.21 11.50
CA LEU A 619 21.46 -11.47 12.75
C LEU A 619 20.92 -12.23 13.99
N SER A 620 20.67 -13.53 13.90
CA SER A 620 20.26 -14.36 15.04
C SER A 620 21.15 -15.58 15.25
N TYR A 621 22.09 -15.85 14.33
CA TYR A 621 23.05 -16.95 14.42
C TYR A 621 24.46 -16.39 14.71
N GLU A 622 25.08 -16.85 15.80
CA GLU A 622 26.47 -16.53 16.15
C GLU A 622 27.40 -17.54 15.49
N ILE A 623 28.44 -17.07 14.79
CA ILE A 623 29.42 -17.96 14.15
C ILE A 623 30.33 -18.59 15.20
N SER A 624 30.63 -19.87 15.04
CA SER A 624 31.58 -20.59 15.87
C SER A 624 33.02 -20.53 15.35
N SER A 625 34.00 -20.83 16.21
CA SER A 625 35.39 -21.04 15.78
C SER A 625 35.55 -22.22 14.80
N ALA A 626 34.62 -23.18 14.80
CA ALA A 626 34.61 -24.25 13.80
C ALA A 626 34.05 -23.77 12.45
N ASP A 627 33.03 -22.92 12.47
CA ASP A 627 32.44 -22.32 11.27
C ASP A 627 33.47 -21.44 10.55
N LEU A 628 34.21 -20.59 11.27
CA LEU A 628 35.28 -19.76 10.69
C LEU A 628 36.37 -20.57 9.97
N ARG A 629 36.73 -21.73 10.52
CA ARG A 629 37.71 -22.64 9.89
C ARG A 629 37.22 -23.16 8.55
N GLU A 630 35.92 -23.39 8.41
CA GLU A 630 35.30 -23.79 7.14
C GLU A 630 35.19 -22.61 6.18
N LEU A 631 34.75 -21.44 6.64
CA LEU A 631 34.66 -20.23 5.80
C LEU A 631 36.00 -19.84 5.16
N ARG A 632 37.12 -20.09 5.85
CA ARG A 632 38.48 -19.81 5.33
C ARG A 632 38.82 -20.59 4.06
N LYS A 633 38.19 -21.74 3.84
CA LYS A 633 38.41 -22.55 2.63
C LYS A 633 37.75 -21.93 1.39
N MET A 634 37.01 -20.82 1.54
CA MET A 634 36.34 -20.11 0.46
C MET A 634 37.23 -18.99 -0.11
N ASN A 635 38.07 -19.32 -1.08
CA ASN A 635 39.07 -18.42 -1.67
C ASN A 635 38.47 -17.25 -2.48
N SER A 636 37.25 -17.41 -3.01
CA SER A 636 36.59 -16.37 -3.81
C SER A 636 35.72 -15.39 -3.00
N LEU A 637 35.66 -15.55 -1.68
CA LEU A 637 34.75 -14.77 -0.84
C LEU A 637 35.17 -13.29 -0.75
N ARG A 638 34.32 -12.41 -1.27
CA ARG A 638 34.50 -10.95 -1.31
C ARG A 638 33.71 -10.23 -0.23
N THR A 639 32.55 -10.76 0.15
CA THR A 639 31.66 -10.17 1.14
C THR A 639 31.28 -11.19 2.20
N LEU A 640 31.56 -10.89 3.47
CA LEU A 640 31.15 -11.70 4.61
C LEU A 640 30.33 -10.86 5.59
N SER A 641 29.15 -11.35 5.96
CA SER A 641 28.32 -10.78 7.03
C SER A 641 28.02 -11.83 8.07
N CYS A 642 28.47 -11.61 9.31
CA CYS A 642 28.41 -12.58 10.39
C CYS A 642 28.34 -11.92 11.77
N ARG A 643 28.09 -12.74 12.81
CA ARG A 643 28.14 -12.34 14.22
C ARG A 643 29.25 -13.13 14.92
N LEU A 644 30.07 -12.46 15.73
CA LEU A 644 31.35 -12.97 16.26
C LEU A 644 31.40 -12.96 17.79
N SER A 645 30.28 -12.81 18.49
CA SER A 645 30.28 -12.56 19.94
C SER A 645 30.79 -13.76 20.76
N TRP A 646 30.80 -14.96 20.17
CA TRP A 646 31.19 -16.21 20.84
C TRP A 646 32.52 -16.79 20.35
N VAL A 647 33.23 -16.06 19.48
CA VAL A 647 34.53 -16.47 18.95
C VAL A 647 35.64 -15.80 19.77
N LYS A 648 36.76 -16.50 19.99
CA LYS A 648 37.92 -15.90 20.67
C LYS A 648 38.69 -14.97 19.72
N ASP A 649 39.29 -13.92 20.27
CA ASP A 649 40.06 -12.91 19.52
C ASP A 649 41.14 -13.53 18.61
N THR A 650 41.85 -14.55 19.10
CA THR A 650 42.89 -15.31 18.36
C THR A 650 42.35 -16.08 17.15
N GLU A 651 41.05 -16.31 17.10
CA GLU A 651 40.38 -16.98 15.98
C GLU A 651 39.76 -15.95 15.03
N ILE A 652 39.30 -14.81 15.56
CA ILE A 652 38.80 -13.67 14.78
C ILE A 652 39.91 -13.08 13.89
N GLU A 653 41.14 -12.95 14.39
CA GLU A 653 42.26 -12.37 13.64
C GLU A 653 42.59 -13.14 12.35
N GLN A 654 42.20 -14.42 12.27
CA GLN A 654 42.40 -15.26 11.08
C GLN A 654 41.54 -14.78 9.88
N LEU A 655 40.52 -13.95 10.10
CA LEU A 655 39.76 -13.31 9.02
C LEU A 655 40.64 -12.42 8.13
N ALA A 656 41.78 -11.93 8.63
CA ALA A 656 42.74 -11.15 7.82
C ALA A 656 43.36 -11.98 6.67
N GLN A 657 43.38 -13.30 6.80
CA GLN A 657 43.97 -14.23 5.84
C GLN A 657 43.10 -14.44 4.59
N PHE A 658 41.86 -13.95 4.58
CA PHE A 658 40.99 -14.10 3.40
C PHE A 658 41.59 -13.33 2.22
N PRO A 659 41.85 -14.00 1.07
CA PRO A 659 42.65 -13.42 0.01
C PRO A 659 41.92 -12.31 -0.75
N GLN A 660 40.59 -12.42 -0.92
CA GLN A 660 39.79 -11.51 -1.74
C GLN A 660 38.73 -10.71 -0.97
N LEU A 661 38.77 -10.72 0.37
CA LEU A 661 37.73 -10.08 1.18
C LEU A 661 37.78 -8.56 0.98
N THR A 662 36.68 -8.00 0.48
CA THR A 662 36.49 -6.57 0.20
C THR A 662 35.49 -5.91 1.13
N THR A 663 34.53 -6.68 1.65
CA THR A 663 33.45 -6.18 2.50
C THR A 663 33.29 -7.10 3.70
N LEU A 664 33.42 -6.55 4.91
CA LEU A 664 33.19 -7.27 6.16
C LEU A 664 32.10 -6.57 6.96
N ILE A 665 31.06 -7.32 7.35
CA ILE A 665 29.97 -6.84 8.20
C ILE A 665 29.92 -7.71 9.46
N VAL A 666 30.31 -7.12 10.58
CA VAL A 666 30.27 -7.73 11.90
C VAL A 666 29.00 -7.28 12.61
N GLY A 667 28.04 -8.19 12.77
CA GLY A 667 26.72 -7.91 13.35
C GLY A 667 26.68 -7.83 14.88
N SER A 668 27.67 -8.42 15.56
CA SER A 668 27.91 -8.39 17.00
C SER A 668 29.33 -8.91 17.29
N HIS A 669 29.98 -8.39 18.33
CA HIS A 669 31.32 -8.78 18.78
C HIS A 669 31.50 -8.41 20.26
N GLN A 670 32.59 -8.88 20.89
CA GLN A 670 32.96 -8.44 22.23
C GLN A 670 33.82 -7.17 22.13
N THR A 671 33.61 -6.17 22.99
CA THR A 671 34.41 -4.92 22.97
C THR A 671 35.91 -5.23 23.00
N GLY A 672 36.67 -4.70 22.04
CA GLY A 672 38.12 -4.89 21.92
C GLY A 672 38.57 -6.16 21.17
N SER A 673 37.65 -7.08 20.86
CA SER A 673 37.99 -8.37 20.23
C SER A 673 38.48 -8.25 18.79
N LEU A 674 38.27 -7.10 18.12
CA LEU A 674 38.65 -6.89 16.73
C LEU A 674 40.07 -6.34 16.58
N LYS A 675 40.75 -5.97 17.66
CA LYS A 675 42.06 -5.31 17.63
C LYS A 675 43.07 -6.03 16.73
N ASN A 676 43.36 -7.30 17.01
CA ASN A 676 44.36 -8.06 16.26
C ASN A 676 43.97 -8.26 14.80
N LEU A 677 42.67 -8.43 14.51
CA LEU A 677 42.17 -8.54 13.15
C LEU A 677 42.49 -7.27 12.35
N LEU A 678 42.22 -6.10 12.93
CA LEU A 678 42.42 -4.81 12.28
C LEU A 678 43.91 -4.50 12.08
N GLU A 679 44.76 -4.82 13.07
CA GLU A 679 46.22 -4.72 12.94
C GLU A 679 46.75 -5.63 11.80
N ASN A 680 46.29 -6.87 11.73
CA ASN A 680 46.69 -7.81 10.68
C ASN A 680 46.20 -7.40 9.29
N LEU A 681 44.99 -6.83 9.19
CA LEU A 681 44.46 -6.29 7.94
C LEU A 681 45.27 -5.07 7.46
N ALA A 682 45.73 -4.23 8.39
CA ALA A 682 46.57 -3.07 8.09
C ALA A 682 47.99 -3.47 7.67
N ALA A 683 48.55 -4.54 8.26
CA ALA A 683 49.89 -5.03 7.96
C ALA A 683 50.00 -5.83 6.65
N LYS A 684 48.87 -6.10 5.98
CA LYS A 684 48.83 -6.88 4.74
C LYS A 684 49.53 -6.13 3.60
N GLU A 685 50.47 -6.77 2.90
CA GLU A 685 51.17 -6.16 1.75
C GLU A 685 50.22 -5.65 0.66
N CYS A 686 49.11 -6.38 0.44
CA CYS A 686 48.04 -6.02 -0.48
C CYS A 686 46.69 -6.04 0.26
N PRO A 687 46.30 -4.94 0.94
CA PRO A 687 45.04 -4.88 1.66
C PRO A 687 43.88 -4.79 0.65
N THR A 688 42.89 -5.67 0.79
CA THR A 688 41.75 -5.79 -0.14
C THR A 688 40.45 -5.21 0.41
N LEU A 689 40.38 -4.98 1.73
CA LEU A 689 39.17 -4.57 2.42
C LEU A 689 38.83 -3.11 2.08
N LYS A 690 37.67 -2.90 1.45
CA LYS A 690 37.16 -1.60 1.02
C LYS A 690 36.05 -1.08 1.91
N TYR A 691 35.25 -1.97 2.50
CA TYR A 691 34.13 -1.61 3.38
C TYR A 691 34.14 -2.45 4.65
N LEU A 692 34.01 -1.79 5.80
CA LEU A 692 33.90 -2.41 7.11
C LEU A 692 32.66 -1.88 7.83
N SER A 693 31.78 -2.76 8.27
CA SER A 693 30.64 -2.43 9.14
C SER A 693 30.74 -3.21 10.43
N VAL A 694 30.72 -2.50 11.56
CA VAL A 694 30.79 -3.05 12.91
C VAL A 694 29.56 -2.58 13.67
N LYS A 695 28.66 -3.54 13.93
CA LYS A 695 27.40 -3.34 14.66
C LYS A 695 27.54 -3.97 16.04
N GLY A 696 26.96 -3.32 17.05
CA GLY A 696 27.09 -3.75 18.45
C GLY A 696 27.78 -2.67 19.27
N ASP A 697 28.74 -3.08 20.11
CA ASP A 697 29.54 -2.16 20.92
C ASP A 697 30.45 -1.28 20.03
N GLY A 698 30.87 -0.13 20.55
CA GLY A 698 31.74 0.79 19.82
C GLY A 698 33.18 0.30 19.76
N LEU A 699 33.90 0.71 18.70
CA LEU A 699 35.33 0.44 18.54
C LEU A 699 36.14 1.16 19.63
N THR A 700 37.06 0.43 20.24
CA THR A 700 38.05 0.94 21.20
C THR A 700 39.11 1.81 20.48
N PRO A 701 39.83 2.71 21.18
CA PRO A 701 40.89 3.52 20.57
C PRO A 701 41.95 2.70 19.83
N GLN A 702 42.28 1.52 20.33
CA GLN A 702 43.23 0.60 19.70
C GLN A 702 42.68 0.03 18.39
N GLU A 703 41.39 -0.33 18.35
CA GLU A 703 40.71 -0.78 17.13
C GLU A 703 40.60 0.35 16.10
N VAL A 704 40.30 1.59 16.54
CA VAL A 704 40.27 2.78 15.67
C VAL A 704 41.64 3.02 15.04
N ALA A 705 42.74 2.88 15.80
CA ALA A 705 44.09 2.99 15.26
C ALA A 705 44.38 1.92 14.18
N GLY A 706 43.92 0.68 14.40
CA GLY A 706 43.99 -0.41 13.42
C GLY A 706 43.22 -0.07 12.14
N VAL A 707 41.96 0.36 12.25
CA VAL A 707 41.13 0.80 11.11
C VAL A 707 41.81 1.92 10.32
N SER A 708 42.38 2.90 11.02
CA SER A 708 43.05 4.06 10.43
C SER A 708 44.28 3.70 9.59
N ALA A 709 44.88 2.53 9.86
CA ALA A 709 46.07 2.05 9.16
C ALA A 709 45.73 1.19 7.92
N ILE A 710 44.46 0.80 7.71
CA ILE A 710 44.05 0.01 6.54
C ILE A 710 43.94 0.93 5.31
N SER A 711 44.99 0.94 4.49
CA SER A 711 45.11 1.86 3.35
C SER A 711 44.06 1.67 2.25
N SER A 712 43.47 0.47 2.14
CA SER A 712 42.44 0.13 1.14
C SER A 712 41.01 0.50 1.57
N LEU A 713 40.78 0.84 2.84
CA LEU A 713 39.45 1.03 3.40
C LEU A 713 38.87 2.38 2.98
N LYS A 714 37.74 2.34 2.26
CA LYS A 714 37.01 3.51 1.76
C LYS A 714 35.74 3.78 2.55
N GLY A 715 35.06 2.73 3.03
CA GLY A 715 33.81 2.86 3.78
C GLY A 715 33.92 2.25 5.18
N LEU A 716 33.43 2.98 6.18
CA LEU A 716 33.36 2.52 7.57
C LEU A 716 31.98 2.81 8.15
N GLU A 717 31.32 1.80 8.70
CA GLU A 717 30.11 1.93 9.50
C GLU A 717 30.39 1.39 10.90
N CYS A 718 30.39 2.23 11.94
CA CYS A 718 30.66 1.76 13.30
C CYS A 718 30.09 2.69 14.37
N ALA A 719 30.19 2.26 15.63
CA ALA A 719 30.11 3.14 16.79
C ALA A 719 31.52 3.32 17.38
N PHE A 720 31.75 4.37 18.16
CA PHE A 720 33.03 4.61 18.83
C PHE A 720 32.86 4.53 20.34
N TYR A 721 33.75 3.81 21.02
CA TYR A 721 33.72 3.66 22.48
C TYR A 721 34.08 4.97 23.19
N THR A 722 35.04 5.74 22.65
CA THR A 722 35.46 7.07 23.12
C THR A 722 35.90 7.94 21.94
N THR A 723 36.19 9.22 22.20
CA THR A 723 36.75 10.17 21.21
C THR A 723 38.26 10.02 21.00
N GLU A 724 38.94 9.21 21.82
CA GLU A 724 40.38 8.96 21.72
C GLU A 724 40.72 8.21 20.42
N GLY A 725 41.72 8.70 19.69
CA GLY A 725 42.19 8.11 18.43
C GLY A 725 41.45 8.59 17.17
N LEU A 726 40.37 9.37 17.28
CA LEU A 726 39.65 9.91 16.12
C LEU A 726 40.50 10.88 15.28
N ASN A 727 41.43 11.59 15.91
CA ASN A 727 42.41 12.43 15.21
C ASN A 727 43.33 11.62 14.28
N VAL A 728 43.68 10.38 14.68
CA VAL A 728 44.46 9.44 13.86
C VAL A 728 43.61 8.98 12.67
N LEU A 729 42.34 8.65 12.91
CA LEU A 729 41.39 8.27 11.86
C LEU A 729 41.20 9.38 10.83
N ALA A 730 40.99 10.61 11.28
CA ALA A 730 40.77 11.76 10.42
C ALA A 730 41.98 12.17 9.57
N LYS A 731 43.20 11.87 10.03
CA LYS A 731 44.44 12.18 9.31
C LYS A 731 44.93 11.06 8.40
N ARG A 732 44.87 9.82 8.87
CA ARG A 732 45.60 8.69 8.24
C ARG A 732 44.73 7.78 7.39
N SER A 733 43.41 7.86 7.53
CA SER A 733 42.52 6.94 6.84
C SER A 733 42.33 7.28 5.35
N SER A 734 42.03 6.25 4.57
CA SER A 734 41.56 6.39 3.19
C SER A 734 40.03 6.48 3.09
N ILE A 735 39.35 6.74 4.22
CA ILE A 735 37.90 6.69 4.33
C ILE A 735 37.26 7.86 3.57
N GLU A 736 36.38 7.50 2.65
CA GLU A 736 35.55 8.37 1.83
C GLU A 736 34.10 8.40 2.36
N ASP A 737 33.62 7.28 2.92
CA ASP A 737 32.26 7.10 3.45
C ASP A 737 32.30 6.69 4.93
N LEU A 738 31.74 7.51 5.83
CA LEU A 738 31.67 7.23 7.26
C LEU A 738 30.21 7.22 7.73
N VAL A 739 29.78 6.10 8.32
CA VAL A 739 28.48 5.95 8.99
C VAL A 739 28.70 5.71 10.47
N ILE A 740 28.07 6.52 11.31
CA ILE A 740 28.20 6.45 12.76
C ILE A 740 26.87 5.97 13.34
N THR A 741 26.86 4.82 14.01
CA THR A 741 25.66 4.23 14.62
C THR A 741 25.63 4.48 16.14
N ALA A 742 25.01 5.55 16.60
CA ALA A 742 24.92 5.93 18.00
C ALA A 742 23.82 5.11 18.72
N ARG A 743 24.17 3.93 19.24
CA ARG A 743 23.24 3.13 20.06
C ARG A 743 23.43 3.26 21.57
N LYS A 744 24.60 3.75 22.04
CA LYS A 744 24.94 3.85 23.48
C LYS A 744 26.29 4.55 23.76
N CYS A 745 26.71 5.52 22.94
CA CYS A 745 28.05 6.12 23.07
C CYS A 745 28.01 7.47 23.80
N ASP A 746 28.89 7.65 24.79
CA ASP A 746 29.24 8.94 25.42
C ASP A 746 30.16 9.81 24.53
N THR A 747 30.35 9.42 23.26
CA THR A 747 31.23 10.10 22.32
C THR A 747 30.64 11.44 21.91
N SER A 748 31.24 12.54 22.39
CA SER A 748 30.93 13.91 21.98
C SER A 748 31.02 14.05 20.47
N LEU A 749 29.90 14.40 19.82
CA LEU A 749 29.91 14.65 18.36
C LEU A 749 30.80 15.84 18.01
N VAL A 750 30.86 16.86 18.88
CA VAL A 750 31.73 18.01 18.68
C VAL A 750 33.18 17.58 18.59
N ASP A 751 33.63 16.67 19.46
CA ASP A 751 35.01 16.16 19.42
C ASP A 751 35.27 15.34 18.15
N LEU A 752 34.29 14.54 17.74
CA LEU A 752 34.37 13.77 16.50
C LEU A 752 34.48 14.68 15.28
N LEU A 753 33.58 15.65 15.16
CA LEU A 753 33.59 16.61 14.04
C LEU A 753 34.85 17.47 14.07
N SER A 754 35.31 17.87 15.26
CA SER A 754 36.57 18.61 15.45
C SER A 754 37.76 17.82 14.93
N ALA A 755 37.79 16.50 15.10
CA ALA A 755 38.89 15.67 14.59
C ALA A 755 38.96 15.72 13.05
N PHE A 756 37.81 15.67 12.36
CA PHE A 756 37.74 15.69 10.89
C PHE A 756 37.87 17.09 10.29
N ALA A 757 37.34 18.13 10.95
CA ALA A 757 37.48 19.52 10.55
C ALA A 757 38.95 19.98 10.62
N ASN A 758 39.61 19.70 11.75
CA ASN A 758 40.99 20.14 12.00
C ASN A 758 42.06 19.32 11.29
N SER A 759 41.72 18.20 10.64
CA SER A 759 42.74 17.34 10.03
C SER A 759 43.33 17.95 8.75
N GLY A 760 42.56 18.77 8.00
CA GLY A 760 42.96 19.36 6.71
C GLY A 760 43.21 18.36 5.57
N GLU A 761 43.47 17.10 5.91
CA GLU A 761 43.83 16.00 5.00
C GLU A 761 42.71 14.96 4.84
N SER A 762 41.56 15.17 5.51
CA SER A 762 40.42 14.27 5.43
C SER A 762 39.98 14.02 3.98
N LYS A 763 39.83 12.74 3.63
CA LYS A 763 39.27 12.28 2.34
C LYS A 763 37.76 12.04 2.41
N LEU A 764 37.12 12.40 3.51
CA LEU A 764 35.71 12.14 3.76
C LEU A 764 34.82 12.92 2.77
N HIS A 765 34.01 12.18 2.01
CA HIS A 765 33.02 12.72 1.08
C HIS A 765 31.60 12.59 1.65
N ASN A 766 31.30 11.49 2.33
CA ASN A 766 29.97 11.19 2.83
C ASN A 766 30.02 10.89 4.32
N LEU A 767 29.22 11.62 5.10
CA LEU A 767 29.09 11.43 6.55
C LEU A 767 27.63 11.18 6.91
N ILE A 768 27.36 10.04 7.53
CA ILE A 768 26.03 9.68 8.04
C ILE A 768 26.13 9.46 9.54
N ILE A 769 25.22 10.08 10.29
CA ILE A 769 25.11 9.92 11.73
C ILE A 769 23.70 9.39 12.03
N GLU A 770 23.61 8.22 12.64
CA GLU A 770 22.35 7.54 12.99
C GLU A 770 22.24 7.43 14.52
N GLY A 771 21.06 7.72 15.09
CA GLY A 771 20.77 7.54 16.53
C GLY A 771 20.71 8.84 17.35
N PRO A 772 20.26 8.79 18.62
CA PRO A 772 20.12 9.96 19.47
C PRO A 772 21.51 10.50 19.83
N THR A 773 21.80 11.70 19.35
CA THR A 773 23.02 12.43 19.68
C THR A 773 22.88 13.05 21.07
N VAL A 774 23.61 12.51 22.05
CA VAL A 774 23.61 13.00 23.43
C VAL A 774 24.41 14.32 23.51
N ASN A 775 23.83 15.35 24.12
CA ASN A 775 24.46 16.62 24.52
C ASN A 775 25.23 17.38 23.43
N GLN A 776 24.60 18.33 22.74
CA GLN A 776 25.32 19.21 21.81
C GLN A 776 24.85 20.65 21.89
N ASP A 777 25.85 21.53 21.75
CA ASP A 777 25.72 22.85 21.14
C ASP A 777 25.64 22.65 19.61
N PRO A 778 24.44 22.73 19.00
CA PRO A 778 24.23 22.46 17.57
C PRO A 778 25.03 23.40 16.68
N PHE A 779 25.21 24.66 17.12
CA PHE A 779 25.95 25.67 16.37
C PHE A 779 27.40 25.21 16.12
N THR A 780 28.08 24.77 17.18
CA THR A 780 29.46 24.27 17.07
C THR A 780 29.55 23.05 16.15
N ALA A 781 28.57 22.14 16.18
CA ALA A 781 28.55 20.98 15.28
C ALA A 781 28.41 21.40 13.80
N PHE A 782 27.49 22.31 13.48
CA PHE A 782 27.30 22.79 12.11
C PHE A 782 28.52 23.56 11.58
N ASP A 783 29.14 24.40 12.41
CA ASP A 783 30.36 25.12 12.07
C ASP A 783 31.51 24.15 11.73
N LEU A 784 31.75 23.15 12.58
CA LEU A 784 32.78 22.13 12.33
C LEU A 784 32.52 21.33 11.06
N VAL A 785 31.27 20.97 10.77
CA VAL A 785 30.93 20.26 9.53
C VAL A 785 31.24 21.12 8.30
N SER A 786 30.95 22.42 8.36
CA SER A 786 31.22 23.35 7.25
C SER A 786 32.71 23.45 6.90
N GLN A 787 33.59 23.15 7.87
CA GLN A 787 35.04 23.22 7.74
C GLN A 787 35.66 21.93 7.17
N ILE A 788 34.89 20.86 6.95
CA ILE A 788 35.41 19.60 6.39
C ILE A 788 35.71 19.77 4.88
N PRO A 789 36.98 19.70 4.43
CA PRO A 789 37.42 20.26 3.14
C PRO A 789 36.96 19.50 1.88
N ARG A 790 36.22 18.39 2.00
CA ARG A 790 35.77 17.54 0.88
C ARG A 790 34.37 16.96 1.03
N LEU A 791 33.64 17.35 2.07
CA LEU A 791 32.34 16.76 2.37
C LEU A 791 31.30 17.14 1.31
N LYS A 792 30.70 16.14 0.68
CA LYS A 792 29.68 16.26 -0.38
C LYS A 792 28.30 15.86 0.08
N SER A 793 28.19 14.84 0.94
CA SER A 793 26.91 14.36 1.46
C SER A 793 26.94 14.29 2.98
N LEU A 794 25.90 14.80 3.61
CA LEU A 794 25.76 14.85 5.06
C LEU A 794 24.37 14.35 5.47
N THR A 795 24.32 13.37 6.38
CA THR A 795 23.10 12.97 7.07
C THR A 795 23.27 13.17 8.56
N LEU A 796 22.42 13.99 9.16
CA LEU A 796 22.47 14.31 10.60
C LEU A 796 21.10 14.16 11.26
N PRO A 797 21.06 13.59 12.49
CA PRO A 797 19.92 13.73 13.38
C PRO A 797 19.99 15.13 14.02
N VAL A 798 19.00 15.98 13.74
CA VAL A 798 18.95 17.37 14.23
C VAL A 798 17.86 17.50 15.29
N ILE A 799 18.27 17.85 16.51
CA ILE A 799 17.36 18.12 17.63
C ILE A 799 17.00 19.61 17.68
N ASP A 800 17.90 20.48 17.21
CA ASP A 800 17.74 21.93 17.14
C ASP A 800 18.51 22.47 15.93
N THR A 801 17.88 23.35 15.16
CA THR A 801 18.37 23.96 13.92
C THR A 801 19.08 25.29 14.17
N GLN A 802 19.18 25.77 15.41
CA GLN A 802 19.94 26.99 15.69
C GLN A 802 21.38 26.91 15.14
N GLY A 803 21.76 27.86 14.29
CA GLY A 803 23.10 27.90 13.68
C GLY A 803 23.26 27.07 12.41
N ILE A 804 22.20 26.39 11.94
CA ILE A 804 22.28 25.51 10.77
C ILE A 804 22.61 26.29 9.48
N GLU A 805 22.37 27.60 9.44
CA GLU A 805 22.68 28.46 8.31
C GLU A 805 24.18 28.44 7.93
N VAL A 806 25.06 28.10 8.87
CA VAL A 806 26.50 27.93 8.62
C VAL A 806 26.77 26.79 7.62
N LEU A 807 25.87 25.81 7.49
CA LEU A 807 25.99 24.78 6.46
C LEU A 807 25.89 25.33 5.04
N ALA A 808 25.26 26.50 4.85
CA ALA A 808 25.28 27.19 3.56
C ALA A 808 26.71 27.60 3.17
N GLU A 809 27.64 27.77 4.14
CA GLU A 809 29.04 28.10 3.89
C GLU A 809 29.90 26.91 3.42
N ALA A 810 29.42 25.68 3.58
CA ALA A 810 30.13 24.48 3.13
C ALA A 810 30.39 24.51 1.62
N SER A 811 31.67 24.52 1.23
CA SER A 811 32.10 24.77 -0.15
C SER A 811 31.87 23.60 -1.11
N HIS A 812 31.65 22.39 -0.58
CA HIS A 812 31.53 21.15 -1.35
C HIS A 812 30.24 20.36 -1.09
N LEU A 813 29.39 20.81 -0.17
CA LEU A 813 28.19 20.08 0.22
C LEU A 813 27.13 20.13 -0.89
N GLU A 814 26.84 18.98 -1.50
CA GLU A 814 25.88 18.81 -2.58
C GLU A 814 24.57 18.15 -2.11
N GLU A 815 24.64 17.34 -1.05
CA GLU A 815 23.49 16.63 -0.49
C GLU A 815 23.40 16.82 1.03
N LEU A 816 22.21 17.16 1.52
CA LEU A 816 21.92 17.32 2.93
C LEU A 816 20.66 16.52 3.28
N ARG A 817 20.79 15.60 4.23
CA ARG A 817 19.69 14.86 4.83
C ARG A 817 19.58 15.22 6.31
N ILE A 818 18.41 15.73 6.68
CA ILE A 818 18.08 16.10 8.04
C ILE A 818 17.00 15.14 8.52
N SER A 819 17.33 14.35 9.53
CA SER A 819 16.36 13.53 10.24
C SER A 819 16.08 14.20 11.58
N SER A 820 14.83 14.55 11.86
CA SER A 820 14.54 15.39 13.02
C SER A 820 13.11 15.23 13.51
N GLY A 821 12.90 15.50 14.80
CA GLY A 821 11.55 15.58 15.36
C GLY A 821 10.88 16.93 15.06
N PRO A 822 9.54 17.02 15.18
CA PRO A 822 8.77 18.26 14.94
C PRO A 822 9.12 19.52 15.81
N LYS A 823 10.11 19.46 16.73
CA LYS A 823 10.61 20.51 17.62
C LYS A 823 11.94 21.08 17.18
N ARG A 824 12.51 20.63 16.06
CA ARG A 824 13.84 21.01 15.59
C ARG A 824 14.08 22.52 15.38
N GLY A 825 13.13 23.42 15.64
CA GLY A 825 13.22 24.82 15.22
C GLY A 825 12.97 24.99 13.72
N SER A 826 13.36 26.14 13.17
CA SER A 826 13.07 26.55 11.79
C SER A 826 14.31 26.46 10.89
N LEU A 827 14.15 25.90 9.68
CA LEU A 827 15.13 25.92 8.60
C LEU A 827 15.10 27.23 7.79
N GLU A 828 14.30 28.22 8.20
CA GLU A 828 14.20 29.50 7.49
C GLU A 828 15.57 30.14 7.28
N ASP A 829 16.41 30.13 8.32
CA ASP A 829 17.74 30.74 8.29
C ASP A 829 18.67 30.02 7.30
N LEU A 830 18.58 28.69 7.19
CA LEU A 830 19.29 27.91 6.18
C LEU A 830 18.85 28.29 4.78
N PHE A 831 17.54 28.30 4.52
CA PHE A 831 17.01 28.61 3.19
C PHE A 831 17.34 30.04 2.79
N ARG A 832 17.27 30.99 3.74
CA ARG A 832 17.70 32.37 3.52
C ARG A 832 19.17 32.43 3.17
N ALA A 833 20.06 31.78 3.92
CA ALA A 833 21.49 31.76 3.62
C ALA A 833 21.81 31.12 2.25
N LEU A 834 21.15 30.02 1.91
CA LEU A 834 21.28 29.36 0.60
C LEU A 834 20.80 30.27 -0.55
N SER A 835 19.67 30.97 -0.38
CA SER A 835 19.14 31.88 -1.41
C SER A 835 20.03 33.11 -1.67
N LEU A 836 20.76 33.58 -0.65
CA LEU A 836 21.65 34.74 -0.76
C LEU A 836 23.03 34.37 -1.33
N LYS A 837 23.37 33.07 -1.36
CA LYS A 837 24.68 32.63 -1.83
C LYS A 837 24.75 32.62 -3.35
N ALA A 838 25.77 33.27 -3.91
CA ALA A 838 25.93 33.41 -5.36
C ALA A 838 26.12 32.06 -6.09
N THR A 839 26.73 31.06 -5.42
CA THR A 839 26.95 29.72 -5.97
C THR A 839 26.70 28.65 -4.91
N PRO A 840 25.44 28.39 -4.51
CA PRO A 840 25.14 27.33 -3.57
C PRO A 840 25.44 25.99 -4.26
N LYS A 841 26.14 25.08 -3.56
CA LYS A 841 26.45 23.74 -4.08
C LYS A 841 25.38 22.71 -3.75
N LEU A 842 24.52 23.01 -2.77
CA LEU A 842 23.48 22.10 -2.32
C LEU A 842 22.43 21.91 -3.41
N LYS A 843 22.35 20.68 -3.91
CA LYS A 843 21.47 20.22 -4.98
C LYS A 843 20.35 19.34 -4.47
N LYS A 844 20.63 18.54 -3.44
CA LYS A 844 19.68 17.58 -2.88
C LYS A 844 19.42 17.87 -1.41
N LEU A 845 18.15 18.03 -1.08
CA LEU A 845 17.69 18.20 0.29
C LEU A 845 16.70 17.08 0.63
N VAL A 846 16.95 16.39 1.73
CA VAL A 846 16.06 15.35 2.25
C VAL A 846 15.71 15.66 3.69
N LEU A 847 14.42 15.76 3.96
CA LEU A 847 13.84 16.03 5.27
C LEU A 847 13.03 14.80 5.70
N GLU A 848 13.57 14.06 6.66
CA GLU A 848 12.96 12.85 7.22
C GLU A 848 12.35 13.14 8.58
N HIS A 849 11.19 12.52 8.84
CA HIS A 849 10.45 12.63 10.11
C HIS A 849 10.08 14.07 10.53
N THR A 850 10.23 15.03 9.61
CA THR A 850 9.86 16.43 9.78
C THR A 850 9.02 16.89 8.60
N VAL A 851 8.21 17.92 8.85
CA VAL A 851 7.48 18.65 7.83
C VAL A 851 8.04 20.05 7.67
N ILE A 852 7.85 20.64 6.50
CA ILE A 852 8.07 22.05 6.23
C ILE A 852 6.87 22.83 6.78
N ASP A 853 7.15 23.88 7.55
CA ASP A 853 6.14 24.78 8.09
C ASP A 853 5.86 26.01 7.23
N ASP A 854 4.95 26.84 7.73
CA ASP A 854 4.38 27.99 7.04
C ASP A 854 5.34 29.16 6.82
N GLU A 855 6.47 29.20 7.53
CA GLU A 855 7.50 30.25 7.41
C GLU A 855 8.66 29.75 6.55
N GLU A 856 8.98 28.45 6.67
CA GLU A 856 10.00 27.75 5.89
C GLU A 856 9.67 27.66 4.39
N ASP A 857 8.39 27.44 4.04
CA ASP A 857 7.94 27.25 2.65
C ASP A 857 8.28 28.43 1.72
N TRP A 858 8.10 29.67 2.17
CA TRP A 858 8.35 30.89 1.41
C TRP A 858 9.82 31.12 1.14
N LYS A 859 10.70 30.67 2.04
CA LYS A 859 12.14 30.76 1.85
C LYS A 859 12.69 29.61 1.04
N LEU A 860 12.18 28.39 1.22
CA LEU A 860 12.61 27.24 0.44
C LEU A 860 12.44 27.49 -1.07
N VAL A 861 11.30 28.06 -1.48
CA VAL A 861 11.03 28.32 -2.91
C VAL A 861 11.92 29.39 -3.53
N GLN A 862 12.71 30.11 -2.73
CA GLN A 862 13.71 31.09 -3.19
C GLN A 862 15.09 30.43 -3.41
N VAL A 863 15.25 29.15 -3.08
CA VAL A 863 16.52 28.43 -3.23
C VAL A 863 16.58 27.76 -4.60
N ASP A 864 17.20 28.44 -5.57
CA ASP A 864 17.28 27.97 -6.95
C ASP A 864 18.25 26.78 -7.17
N SER A 865 19.13 26.49 -6.22
CA SER A 865 20.15 25.44 -6.35
C SER A 865 19.59 24.02 -6.14
N ILE A 866 18.45 23.88 -5.46
CA ILE A 866 17.85 22.58 -5.15
C ILE A 866 17.18 22.02 -6.40
N ILE A 867 17.64 20.85 -6.83
CA ILE A 867 17.10 20.09 -7.96
C ILE A 867 16.43 18.78 -7.53
N SER A 868 16.71 18.29 -6.31
CA SER A 868 16.09 17.11 -5.74
C SER A 868 15.62 17.41 -4.32
N LEU A 869 14.32 17.25 -4.08
CA LEU A 869 13.69 17.56 -2.81
C LEU A 869 12.88 16.36 -2.32
N VAL A 870 13.15 15.93 -1.10
CA VAL A 870 12.35 14.93 -0.37
C VAL A 870 11.89 15.58 0.92
N CYS A 871 10.60 15.84 1.08
CA CYS A 871 10.09 16.49 2.30
C CYS A 871 8.60 16.26 2.52
N GLY A 872 8.19 16.35 3.78
CA GLY A 872 6.77 16.42 4.15
C GLY A 872 6.30 17.87 4.23
N PHE A 873 5.02 18.10 4.00
CA PHE A 873 4.36 19.40 4.18
C PHE A 873 3.29 19.29 5.25
N LYS A 874 3.22 20.32 6.11
CA LYS A 874 2.18 20.40 7.13
C LYS A 874 0.82 20.77 6.54
N ASP A 875 0.82 21.68 5.56
CA ASP A 875 -0.37 22.20 4.90
C ASP A 875 -0.40 21.80 3.42
N GLU A 876 -1.38 20.99 3.05
CA GLU A 876 -1.62 20.53 1.68
C GLU A 876 -2.00 21.66 0.72
N GLU A 877 -2.61 22.75 1.22
CA GLU A 877 -2.98 23.89 0.40
C GLU A 877 -1.74 24.63 -0.12
N ARG A 878 -0.60 24.51 0.57
CA ARG A 878 0.65 25.23 0.26
C ARG A 878 1.61 24.49 -0.66
N LEU A 879 1.31 23.23 -1.01
CA LEU A 879 2.06 22.48 -2.01
C LEU A 879 2.18 23.20 -3.37
N PHE A 880 1.24 24.08 -3.71
CA PHE A 880 1.34 24.89 -4.94
C PHE A 880 2.57 25.81 -4.97
N LEU A 881 3.14 26.18 -3.81
CA LEU A 881 4.34 27.02 -3.74
C LEU A 881 5.53 26.33 -4.41
N LEU A 882 5.60 24.99 -4.36
CA LEU A 882 6.64 24.20 -5.03
C LEU A 882 6.64 24.39 -6.56
N ALA A 883 5.53 24.80 -7.16
CA ALA A 883 5.48 25.12 -8.58
C ALA A 883 6.41 26.30 -8.94
N LYS A 884 6.86 27.10 -7.96
CA LYS A 884 7.86 28.16 -8.16
C LYS A 884 9.29 27.61 -8.29
N MET A 885 9.57 26.40 -7.82
CA MET A 885 10.89 25.79 -7.87
C MET A 885 11.17 25.14 -9.24
N THR A 886 11.24 25.97 -10.27
CA THR A 886 11.30 25.51 -11.68
C THR A 886 12.54 24.68 -12.05
N ASN A 887 13.57 24.66 -11.19
CA ASN A 887 14.79 23.86 -11.37
C ASN A 887 14.66 22.42 -10.86
N LEU A 888 13.56 22.04 -10.20
CA LEU A 888 13.37 20.68 -9.68
C LEU A 888 13.39 19.63 -10.80
N GLU A 889 14.23 18.63 -10.62
CA GLU A 889 14.32 17.41 -11.42
C GLU A 889 13.70 16.20 -10.67
N SER A 890 13.66 16.22 -9.34
CA SER A 890 13.07 15.13 -8.55
C SER A 890 12.35 15.68 -7.32
N LEU A 891 11.14 15.19 -7.07
CA LEU A 891 10.32 15.56 -5.91
C LEU A 891 9.71 14.33 -5.26
N GLU A 892 9.93 14.15 -3.96
CA GLU A 892 9.24 13.14 -3.14
C GLU A 892 8.52 13.83 -1.99
N ILE A 893 7.22 13.59 -1.89
CA ILE A 893 6.37 14.11 -0.82
C ILE A 893 6.21 13.00 0.21
N THR A 894 6.78 13.18 1.41
CA THR A 894 6.79 12.13 2.44
C THR A 894 5.62 12.20 3.41
N SER A 895 4.88 13.32 3.41
CA SER A 895 3.69 13.53 4.23
C SER A 895 2.48 12.77 3.66
N GLU A 896 1.63 12.28 4.57
CA GLU A 896 0.40 11.59 4.21
C GLU A 896 -0.69 12.61 3.87
N HIS A 897 -1.15 12.58 2.62
CA HIS A 897 -2.22 13.48 2.16
C HIS A 897 -3.35 12.70 1.51
N LEU A 898 -4.57 13.24 1.61
CA LEU A 898 -5.68 12.80 0.79
C LEU A 898 -5.40 13.23 -0.66
N PHE A 899 -5.29 12.26 -1.57
CA PHE A 899 -4.94 12.55 -2.97
C PHE A 899 -5.80 13.66 -3.63
N PRO A 900 -7.13 13.72 -3.41
CA PRO A 900 -7.97 14.80 -3.95
C PRO A 900 -7.51 16.21 -3.55
N ASN A 901 -6.95 16.37 -2.36
CA ASN A 901 -6.60 17.67 -1.81
C ASN A 901 -5.30 18.23 -2.38
N ILE A 902 -4.40 17.35 -2.82
CA ILE A 902 -3.12 17.72 -3.44
C ILE A 902 -3.18 17.71 -4.96
N SER A 903 -4.19 17.06 -5.55
CA SER A 903 -4.30 16.82 -6.99
C SER A 903 -4.15 18.10 -7.84
N THR A 904 -4.78 19.21 -7.43
CA THR A 904 -4.71 20.47 -8.17
C THR A 904 -3.32 21.11 -8.12
N GLN A 905 -2.63 20.96 -7.00
CA GLN A 905 -1.30 21.48 -6.74
C GLN A 905 -0.27 20.67 -7.52
N ILE A 906 -0.41 19.34 -7.57
CA ILE A 906 0.43 18.48 -8.42
C ILE A 906 0.29 18.84 -9.90
N LEU A 907 -0.93 19.13 -10.39
CA LEU A 907 -1.12 19.58 -11.78
C LEU A 907 -0.41 20.91 -12.06
N GLU A 908 -0.39 21.83 -11.09
CA GLU A 908 0.34 23.09 -11.23
C GLU A 908 1.86 22.88 -11.21
N ILE A 909 2.37 21.97 -10.38
CA ILE A 909 3.78 21.55 -10.40
C ILE A 909 4.15 21.00 -11.79
N PHE A 910 3.32 20.15 -12.40
CA PHE A 910 3.58 19.64 -13.75
C PHE A 910 3.63 20.74 -14.80
N ARG A 911 2.85 21.82 -14.63
CA ARG A 911 2.81 22.96 -15.54
C ARG A 911 4.07 23.83 -15.44
N GLN A 912 4.59 24.04 -14.24
CA GLN A 912 5.68 24.99 -13.98
C GLN A 912 7.07 24.33 -13.89
N CYS A 913 7.19 23.16 -13.27
CA CYS A 913 8.46 22.45 -13.07
C CYS A 913 8.84 21.61 -14.30
N ARG A 914 9.23 22.29 -15.38
CA ARG A 914 9.49 21.66 -16.69
C ARG A 914 10.70 20.72 -16.72
N LYS A 915 11.61 20.83 -15.75
CA LYS A 915 12.79 19.94 -15.63
C LYS A 915 12.52 18.66 -14.84
N LEU A 916 11.31 18.51 -14.27
CA LEU A 916 10.96 17.39 -13.40
C LEU A 916 11.09 16.06 -14.16
N LYS A 917 11.80 15.08 -13.63
CA LYS A 917 11.97 13.75 -14.22
C LYS A 917 11.22 12.71 -13.41
N THR A 918 11.24 12.86 -12.08
CA THR A 918 10.56 11.95 -11.17
C THR A 918 9.70 12.71 -10.16
N ILE A 919 8.54 12.16 -9.84
CA ILE A 919 7.72 12.58 -8.72
C ILE A 919 7.20 11.37 -7.96
N HIS A 920 7.40 11.34 -6.65
CA HIS A 920 6.83 10.33 -5.78
C HIS A 920 5.86 11.01 -4.82
N LEU A 921 4.58 10.67 -4.93
CA LEU A 921 3.53 11.27 -4.12
C LEU A 921 3.41 10.68 -2.71
N GLY A 922 4.43 9.91 -2.29
CA GLY A 922 4.47 9.22 -1.01
C GLY A 922 3.23 8.39 -0.74
N ARG A 923 2.88 8.30 0.55
CA ARG A 923 1.69 7.59 1.03
C ARG A 923 0.46 8.45 0.80
N THR A 924 -0.37 8.01 -0.15
CA THR A 924 -1.63 8.68 -0.43
C THR A 924 -2.80 7.89 0.17
N LEU A 925 -3.65 8.60 0.89
CA LEU A 925 -4.94 8.11 1.34
C LEU A 925 -5.91 8.38 0.18
N CYS A 926 -6.38 7.33 -0.49
CA CYS A 926 -7.24 7.29 -1.70
C CYS A 926 -6.52 6.98 -3.01
N ILE A 927 -7.29 6.44 -3.95
CA ILE A 927 -6.86 6.05 -5.29
C ILE A 927 -6.74 7.28 -6.20
N VAL A 928 -5.67 7.30 -7.02
CA VAL A 928 -5.53 8.27 -8.12
C VAL A 928 -6.62 8.02 -9.15
N ARG A 929 -7.42 9.05 -9.43
CA ARG A 929 -8.54 8.96 -10.36
C ARG A 929 -8.08 9.15 -11.81
N HIS A 930 -8.75 8.46 -12.75
CA HIS A 930 -8.48 8.59 -14.19
C HIS A 930 -8.55 10.04 -14.73
N ASP A 931 -9.41 10.91 -14.19
CA ASP A 931 -9.52 12.31 -14.63
C ASP A 931 -8.28 13.15 -14.30
N PHE A 932 -7.60 12.84 -13.20
CA PHE A 932 -6.29 13.42 -12.87
C PHE A 932 -5.22 12.96 -13.87
N LEU A 933 -5.21 11.68 -14.25
CA LEU A 933 -4.23 11.14 -15.21
C LEU A 933 -4.38 11.78 -16.60
N ILE A 934 -5.62 11.93 -17.10
CA ILE A 934 -5.90 12.68 -18.34
C ILE A 934 -5.41 14.12 -18.22
N SER A 935 -5.72 14.79 -17.11
CA SER A 935 -5.35 16.19 -16.89
C SER A 935 -3.82 16.36 -16.86
N SER A 936 -3.13 15.44 -16.20
CA SER A 936 -1.67 15.36 -16.16
C SER A 936 -1.10 15.19 -17.57
N LEU A 937 -1.63 14.25 -18.34
CA LEU A 937 -1.17 13.99 -19.70
C LEU A 937 -1.36 15.21 -20.62
N ASN A 938 -2.52 15.87 -20.54
CA ASN A 938 -2.79 17.08 -21.32
C ASN A 938 -1.83 18.22 -20.97
N ILE A 939 -1.52 18.40 -19.68
CA ILE A 939 -0.54 19.40 -19.25
C ILE A 939 0.84 19.03 -19.78
N LEU A 940 1.30 17.80 -19.56
CA LEU A 940 2.63 17.34 -19.98
C LEU A 940 2.82 17.46 -21.49
N LYS A 941 1.80 17.12 -22.30
CA LYS A 941 1.79 17.35 -23.76
C LYS A 941 1.92 18.82 -24.16
N SER A 942 1.46 19.74 -23.31
CA SER A 942 1.56 21.19 -23.58
C SER A 942 2.88 21.82 -23.14
N VAL A 943 3.63 21.18 -22.22
CA VAL A 943 4.84 21.76 -21.62
C VAL A 943 6.12 20.97 -21.86
N ARG A 944 6.05 19.74 -22.39
CA ARG A 944 7.21 18.89 -22.68
C ARG A 944 7.33 18.55 -24.15
N ASP A 945 8.58 18.35 -24.56
CA ASP A 945 8.95 17.81 -25.86
C ASP A 945 9.60 16.41 -25.70
N PRO A 946 8.92 15.32 -26.10
CA PRO A 946 9.45 13.94 -25.97
C PRO A 946 10.74 13.69 -26.75
N SER A 947 11.09 14.54 -27.72
CA SER A 947 12.32 14.38 -28.49
C SER A 947 13.57 14.82 -27.72
N THR A 948 13.40 15.66 -26.69
CA THR A 948 14.49 16.21 -25.88
C THR A 948 14.35 15.87 -24.39
N GLN A 949 13.15 15.49 -23.93
CA GLN A 949 12.85 15.15 -22.54
C GLN A 949 12.22 13.77 -22.46
N GLY A 950 12.73 12.91 -21.57
CA GLY A 950 12.06 11.65 -21.25
C GLY A 950 10.71 11.86 -20.56
N PRO A 951 9.89 10.79 -20.46
CA PRO A 951 8.62 10.86 -19.76
C PRO A 951 8.80 11.23 -18.30
N LEU A 952 7.80 11.89 -17.72
CA LEU A 952 7.74 12.07 -16.27
C LEU A 952 7.41 10.73 -15.62
N GLU A 953 8.24 10.27 -14.70
CA GLU A 953 7.97 9.08 -13.89
C GLU A 953 7.24 9.49 -12.61
N MET A 954 5.98 9.05 -12.49
CA MET A 954 5.13 9.30 -11.33
C MET A 954 4.93 8.02 -10.53
N GLN A 955 5.45 8.00 -9.31
CA GLN A 955 5.28 6.89 -8.38
C GLN A 955 4.18 7.19 -7.35
N ILE A 956 3.33 6.19 -7.10
CA ILE A 956 2.23 6.27 -6.14
C ILE A 956 2.31 5.08 -5.18
N SER A 957 2.24 5.34 -3.88
CA SER A 957 2.17 4.28 -2.85
C SER A 957 0.81 4.34 -2.13
N PRO A 958 -0.24 3.67 -2.64
CA PRO A 958 -1.57 3.71 -2.02
C PRO A 958 -1.60 2.87 -0.73
N ILE A 959 -2.18 3.41 0.34
CA ILE A 959 -2.37 2.67 1.61
C ILE A 959 -3.59 1.74 1.49
N PRO A 960 -3.47 0.42 1.75
CA PRO A 960 -4.62 -0.49 1.78
C PRO A 960 -5.50 -0.20 3.00
N TYR A 961 -6.74 0.23 2.76
CA TYR A 961 -7.73 0.40 3.84
C TYR A 961 -8.22 -0.98 4.31
N ARG A 962 -8.05 -1.32 5.60
CA ARG A 962 -8.33 -2.66 6.18
C ARG A 962 -9.78 -3.17 6.03
N SER A 963 -10.73 -2.33 5.61
CA SER A 963 -12.15 -2.69 5.45
C SER A 963 -12.66 -2.64 4.01
N MET A 964 -11.83 -2.29 3.03
CA MET A 964 -12.17 -2.43 1.62
C MET A 964 -11.54 -3.72 1.08
N ARG A 965 -12.37 -4.62 0.49
CA ARG A 965 -11.86 -5.55 -0.54
C ARG A 965 -11.04 -4.72 -1.53
N PRO A 966 -9.89 -5.20 -2.04
CA PRO A 966 -9.10 -4.41 -2.98
C PRO A 966 -10.02 -3.92 -4.10
N PRO A 967 -10.27 -2.61 -4.22
CA PRO A 967 -11.06 -2.10 -5.33
C PRO A 967 -10.28 -2.38 -6.61
N TYR A 968 -11.01 -2.60 -7.70
CA TYR A 968 -10.60 -2.65 -9.11
C TYR A 968 -9.13 -2.31 -9.39
N GLN A 969 -8.47 -3.21 -10.13
CA GLN A 969 -7.09 -3.06 -10.57
C GLN A 969 -6.92 -1.68 -11.25
N LEU A 970 -6.20 -0.76 -10.61
CA LEU A 970 -5.78 0.52 -11.23
C LEU A 970 -5.05 0.29 -12.57
N GLU A 971 -4.50 -0.91 -12.78
CA GLU A 971 -3.90 -1.37 -14.02
C GLU A 971 -4.89 -1.30 -15.21
N ASP A 972 -6.19 -1.52 -14.96
CA ASP A 972 -7.25 -1.35 -15.96
C ASP A 972 -7.54 0.13 -16.27
N GLU A 973 -7.31 1.04 -15.31
CA GLU A 973 -7.48 2.49 -15.49
C GLU A 973 -6.25 3.17 -16.15
N MET A 974 -5.14 2.44 -16.31
CA MET A 974 -3.91 2.92 -16.96
C MET A 974 -3.90 2.69 -18.48
N VAL A 975 -4.91 2.02 -19.03
CA VAL A 975 -5.08 1.79 -20.47
C VAL A 975 -5.32 3.14 -21.18
N GLY A 976 -4.37 3.56 -22.01
CA GLY A 976 -4.46 4.81 -22.79
C GLY A 976 -3.58 5.97 -22.31
N ILE A 977 -2.69 5.75 -21.33
CA ILE A 977 -1.62 6.70 -21.01
C ILE A 977 -0.57 6.67 -22.13
N ASP A 978 -0.20 7.84 -22.62
CA ASP A 978 0.87 8.00 -23.62
C ASP A 978 2.22 8.03 -22.88
N GLU A 979 2.87 6.85 -22.85
CA GLU A 979 4.13 6.58 -22.14
C GLU A 979 5.31 7.43 -22.61
N ALA A 980 5.19 8.14 -23.74
CA ALA A 980 6.21 9.12 -24.16
C ALA A 980 6.23 10.36 -23.26
N TYR A 981 5.16 10.64 -22.52
CA TYR A 981 5.02 11.83 -21.67
C TYR A 981 4.90 11.51 -20.17
N LEU A 982 4.23 10.42 -19.80
CA LEU A 982 3.97 10.05 -18.41
C LEU A 982 4.05 8.53 -18.21
N ILE A 983 4.88 8.09 -17.27
CA ILE A 983 4.92 6.71 -16.79
C ILE A 983 4.42 6.73 -15.35
N VAL A 984 3.40 5.93 -15.06
CA VAL A 984 2.86 5.81 -13.69
C VAL A 984 3.27 4.45 -13.14
N THR A 985 3.82 4.42 -11.92
CA THR A 985 4.18 3.18 -11.23
C THR A 985 3.49 3.14 -9.87
N ILE A 986 2.77 2.04 -9.61
CA ILE A 986 2.09 1.82 -8.34
C ILE A 986 2.91 0.85 -7.51
N VAL A 987 3.29 1.28 -6.30
CA VAL A 987 4.06 0.47 -5.36
C VAL A 987 3.17 0.10 -4.19
N TYR A 988 2.72 -1.16 -4.17
CA TYR A 988 2.00 -1.72 -3.05
C TYR A 988 2.98 -2.13 -1.96
N GLU A 989 3.08 -1.34 -0.89
CA GLU A 989 3.90 -1.70 0.27
C GLU A 989 3.31 -2.91 1.01
N ASN A 990 4.17 -3.89 1.31
CA ASN A 990 3.78 -5.07 2.08
C ASN A 990 3.50 -4.65 3.54
N VAL A 991 2.22 -4.61 3.92
CA VAL A 991 1.73 -4.22 5.27
C VAL A 991 2.40 -5.00 6.42
N GLN A 992 3.01 -6.17 6.14
CA GLN A 992 3.74 -6.95 7.13
C GLN A 992 5.21 -6.54 7.38
N GLU A 993 5.86 -5.81 6.47
CA GLU A 993 7.20 -5.25 6.73
C GLU A 993 7.13 -4.00 7.62
N LEU A 994 6.04 -3.23 7.53
CA LEU A 994 5.82 -2.02 8.32
C LEU A 994 5.63 -2.26 9.83
N VAL A 995 5.05 -3.40 10.23
CA VAL A 995 4.99 -3.79 11.65
C VAL A 995 6.39 -4.16 12.18
N ARG A 996 7.33 -4.56 11.31
CA ARG A 996 8.71 -4.88 11.71
C ARG A 996 9.62 -3.65 11.80
N GLU A 997 9.34 -2.60 11.03
CA GLU A 997 10.06 -1.33 11.16
C GLU A 997 9.59 -0.53 12.38
N ARG A 998 8.28 -0.47 12.65
CA ARG A 998 7.76 0.12 13.91
C ARG A 998 8.15 -0.68 15.16
N GLY A 999 8.46 -1.98 15.00
CA GLY A 999 8.90 -2.87 16.08
C GLY A 999 10.43 -2.93 16.29
N ARG A 1000 11.22 -2.09 15.62
CA ARG A 1000 12.69 -2.04 15.77
C ARG A 1000 13.17 -0.70 16.34
N HIS A 1001 12.61 -0.30 17.47
CA HIS A 1001 13.37 0.52 18.42
C HIS A 1001 13.59 -0.32 19.68
N PRO A 1002 14.85 -0.53 20.12
CA PRO A 1002 15.08 -0.93 21.50
C PRO A 1002 14.60 0.21 22.41
N LYS A 1003 14.02 -0.18 23.54
CA LYS A 1003 13.78 0.69 24.70
C LYS A 1003 14.99 1.55 25.04
#